data_AF-A0AAD5Q595-F1
#
_entry.id   AF-A0AAD5Q595-F1
#
_cell.length_a   1.000
_cell.length_b   1.000
_cell.length_c   1.000
_cell.angle_alpha   90.00
_cell.angle_beta   90.00
_cell.angle_gamma   90.00
#
_symmetry.space_group_name_H-M   'P 1'
#
loop_
_entity.id
_entity.type
_entity.pdbx_description
1 polymer ?
#
loop_
_entity_poly.entity_id
_entity_poly.type
_entity_poly.pdbx_seq_one_letter_code
_entity_poly.pdbx_strand_id
1 'polypeptide(L)'
;MVFLSVQSVLALTSLAAISVAAQEVKVSTYGFDGTTLTGAINVQNLAFQKVVNVIYANKNHQWGSSCGAVYKSGPDASNKEVWSFSCPIGAAGVSEFFVEYKANGNTFYDNNGGAGINYPFFVEYKANGNTFYDNNGGAGINYPVGSPTAPTTAPPTAPPTPVPNAGFQADINAYFSSGVPTFKQLLLANISPKSIPRALPGSIIAATASDANNYIYHWIRDAALVMDVVNSFYKAGDKSVEQTFWDHAAFTKKLQGLQTQTGLGEAKYNVDGTAYNEPWCRPQNDGPALRASSFIRFAKQYLANGGSLARVVELYNGTSGGVIKPDLEYTTRNYNDAGNCDLWEEVRGVHFFTVAAQRKAMHEGLRGVHFFTVAAQRKAMHEGRDFARFLGDEGAAAFYAQQAANLDARIKSFWNAGAQSIQTTLNGRLLDAAIPLGVVHGDLNDGLFSASDDRTLSTIYSLEDGFIREYTLNQRVKTDATGLPLSVAIGRYYGDVYDGSSMPMPGKTLGNPWYLCTAIVAETTYRAATAFIKAGSIKVTALNQRLFNGPQPAGLGLNVAQGTYASTSPEFKRIVSELTTYADKHIRRIKFHGAANFHLNEQYNRDTGFAQGVNDLTWSYAAMLSANAAREELKALSA
;
A
#
# COMPACT_ATOMS: atom_id res chain seq x y z
N MET A 1 -1.59 -34.19 43.58
CA MET A 1 -0.55 -35.24 43.70
C MET A 1 -0.24 -35.68 42.28
N VAL A 2 0.94 -35.54 41.68
CA VAL A 2 2.31 -35.27 42.15
C VAL A 2 3.03 -34.43 41.07
N PHE A 3 3.94 -33.59 41.54
CA PHE A 3 4.79 -32.61 40.85
C PHE A 3 6.08 -33.22 40.26
N LEU A 4 6.78 -32.42 39.43
CA LEU A 4 8.22 -32.48 39.03
C LEU A 4 8.54 -33.43 37.86
N SER A 5 9.46 -33.15 36.93
CA SER A 5 10.38 -32.03 36.63
C SER A 5 11.21 -32.47 35.42
N VAL A 6 11.49 -31.61 34.42
CA VAL A 6 12.82 -31.50 33.79
C VAL A 6 12.94 -30.09 33.18
N GLN A 7 13.75 -29.25 33.82
CA GLN A 7 14.37 -28.08 33.19
C GLN A 7 15.59 -28.58 32.42
N SER A 8 15.68 -28.24 31.13
CA SER A 8 16.92 -28.38 30.36
C SER A 8 17.33 -27.00 29.86
N VAL A 9 18.41 -26.52 30.45
CA VAL A 9 19.23 -25.39 30.03
C VAL A 9 19.88 -25.75 28.69
N LEU A 10 19.65 -24.94 27.65
CA LEU A 10 20.54 -24.87 26.50
C LEU A 10 20.91 -23.41 26.25
N ALA A 11 22.11 -23.07 26.69
CA ALA A 11 22.85 -21.94 26.17
C ALA A 11 23.12 -22.19 24.68
N LEU A 12 22.55 -21.36 23.81
CA LEU A 12 22.98 -21.27 22.42
C LEU A 12 23.65 -19.91 22.22
N THR A 13 24.95 -19.99 22.03
CA THR A 13 25.86 -18.95 21.57
C THR A 13 25.30 -18.19 20.37
N SER A 14 25.20 -16.87 20.50
CA SER A 14 24.90 -15.94 19.41
C SER A 14 26.02 -15.97 18.37
N LEU A 15 25.82 -16.66 17.24
CA LEU A 15 26.53 -16.35 16.00
C LEU A 15 25.71 -15.29 15.26
N ALA A 16 26.14 -14.05 15.37
CA ALA A 16 25.68 -12.96 14.53
C ALA A 16 26.09 -13.24 13.08
N ALA A 17 25.14 -13.70 12.26
CA ALA A 17 25.28 -13.64 10.81
C ALA A 17 25.04 -12.20 10.37
N ILE A 18 26.12 -11.47 10.12
CA ILE A 18 26.11 -10.13 9.54
C ILE A 18 25.64 -10.27 8.08
N SER A 19 24.38 -9.94 7.78
CA SER A 19 23.96 -9.73 6.39
C SER A 19 24.22 -8.26 6.03
N VAL A 20 25.32 -8.00 5.31
CA VAL A 20 25.68 -6.66 4.84
C VAL A 20 24.66 -6.23 3.78
N ALA A 21 24.02 -5.07 3.97
CA ALA A 21 23.08 -4.49 3.00
C ALA A 21 23.75 -4.27 1.63
N ALA A 22 22.97 -4.31 0.55
CA ALA A 22 23.46 -4.07 -0.80
C ALA A 22 23.82 -2.58 -0.98
N GLN A 23 25.10 -2.29 -1.19
CA GLN A 23 25.62 -0.93 -1.39
C GLN A 23 25.18 -0.33 -2.73
N GLU A 24 24.75 0.93 -2.72
CA GLU A 24 24.16 1.68 -3.85
C GLU A 24 25.18 2.04 -4.94
N VAL A 25 26.46 2.06 -4.60
CA VAL A 25 27.58 2.21 -5.53
C VAL A 25 28.70 1.31 -5.03
N LYS A 26 29.33 0.57 -5.94
CA LYS A 26 30.43 -0.33 -5.62
C LYS A 26 31.42 -0.43 -6.78
N VAL A 27 32.70 -0.17 -6.55
CA VAL A 27 33.77 -0.46 -7.52
C VAL A 27 33.91 -1.97 -7.63
N SER A 28 33.79 -2.46 -8.86
CA SER A 28 33.87 -3.87 -9.20
C SER A 28 35.29 -4.27 -9.56
N THR A 29 35.97 -3.42 -10.32
CA THR A 29 37.36 -3.60 -10.76
C THR A 29 38.03 -2.24 -10.93
N TYR A 30 39.35 -2.18 -10.75
CA TYR A 30 40.14 -1.00 -11.09
C TYR A 30 41.59 -1.39 -11.37
N GLY A 31 42.32 -0.53 -12.07
CA GLY A 31 43.73 -0.67 -12.40
C GLY A 31 44.36 0.65 -12.83
N PHE A 32 45.69 0.74 -12.70
CA PHE A 32 46.47 1.91 -13.08
C PHE A 32 47.69 1.47 -13.88
N ASP A 33 47.87 2.00 -15.09
CA ASP A 33 48.96 1.60 -16.01
C ASP A 33 50.20 2.51 -15.94
N GLY A 34 50.22 3.45 -14.99
CA GLY A 34 51.27 4.48 -14.87
C GLY A 34 50.86 5.84 -15.44
N THR A 35 49.84 5.89 -16.29
CA THR A 35 49.33 7.14 -16.92
C THR A 35 47.82 7.29 -16.84
N THR A 36 47.07 6.18 -16.73
CA THR A 36 45.61 6.19 -16.73
C THR A 36 45.05 5.26 -15.67
N LEU A 37 44.12 5.78 -14.86
CA LEU A 37 43.33 5.02 -13.90
C LEU A 37 42.03 4.55 -14.56
N THR A 38 41.84 3.24 -14.68
CA THR A 38 40.66 2.64 -15.32
C THR A 38 39.94 1.68 -14.39
N GLY A 39 38.65 1.42 -14.64
CA GLY A 39 37.90 0.44 -13.85
C GLY A 39 36.41 0.37 -14.18
N ALA A 40 35.71 -0.50 -13.46
CA ALA A 40 34.27 -0.70 -13.56
C ALA A 40 33.58 -0.50 -12.20
N ILE A 41 32.38 0.06 -12.24
CA ILE A 41 31.56 0.43 -11.08
C ILE A 41 30.18 -0.16 -11.29
N ASN A 42 29.67 -0.89 -10.30
CA ASN A 42 28.27 -1.26 -10.20
C ASN A 42 27.54 -0.18 -9.41
N VAL A 43 26.63 0.54 -10.06
CA VAL A 43 25.73 1.48 -9.38
C VAL A 43 24.33 0.92 -9.39
N GLN A 44 23.66 1.02 -8.25
CA GLN A 44 22.24 0.80 -8.18
C GLN A 44 21.56 1.82 -9.10
N ASN A 45 20.69 1.36 -9.99
CA ASN A 45 19.98 2.27 -10.89
C ASN A 45 18.89 3.03 -10.11
N LEU A 46 19.26 4.16 -9.51
CA LEU A 46 18.36 4.97 -8.69
C LEU A 46 17.67 6.10 -9.49
N ALA A 47 18.23 6.53 -10.62
CA ALA A 47 17.77 7.68 -11.40
C ALA A 47 18.18 7.60 -12.88
N PHE A 48 17.46 8.21 -13.81
CA PHE A 48 17.92 8.31 -15.20
C PHE A 48 19.11 9.27 -15.36
N GLN A 49 18.99 10.50 -14.85
CA GLN A 49 20.11 11.41 -14.73
C GLN A 49 20.98 10.97 -13.54
N LYS A 50 22.18 10.50 -13.88
CA LYS A 50 23.20 10.07 -12.92
C LYS A 50 24.48 10.81 -13.21
N VAL A 51 25.20 11.16 -12.16
CA VAL A 51 26.61 11.53 -12.27
C VAL A 51 27.38 10.54 -11.41
N VAL A 52 28.30 9.81 -12.04
CA VAL A 52 29.22 8.90 -11.35
C VAL A 52 30.61 9.49 -11.51
N ASN A 53 31.20 9.97 -10.43
CA ASN A 53 32.52 10.57 -10.42
C ASN A 53 33.51 9.65 -9.70
N VAL A 54 34.72 9.57 -10.25
CA VAL A 54 35.89 9.02 -9.57
C VAL A 54 36.70 10.20 -9.06
N ILE A 55 36.88 10.27 -7.74
CA ILE A 55 37.63 11.34 -7.07
C ILE A 55 38.91 10.72 -6.53
N TYR A 56 40.06 11.32 -6.81
CA TYR A 56 41.37 10.73 -6.48
C TYR A 56 42.36 11.73 -5.89
N ALA A 57 43.28 11.22 -5.08
CA ALA A 57 44.40 11.96 -4.50
C ALA A 57 45.70 11.69 -5.26
N ASN A 58 46.59 12.68 -5.31
CA ASN A 58 47.92 12.52 -5.89
C ASN A 58 48.87 11.73 -4.95
N LYS A 59 50.10 11.42 -5.38
CA LYS A 59 51.09 10.68 -4.57
C LYS A 59 51.44 11.34 -3.22
N ASN A 60 51.12 12.61 -3.02
CA ASN A 60 51.29 13.35 -1.77
C ASN A 60 50.00 13.40 -0.93
N HIS A 61 49.00 12.56 -1.24
CA HIS A 61 47.69 12.50 -0.58
C HIS A 61 46.88 13.81 -0.65
N GLN A 62 47.13 14.64 -1.67
CA GLN A 62 46.33 15.85 -1.89
C GLN A 62 45.13 15.53 -2.78
N TRP A 63 43.93 15.84 -2.27
CA TRP A 63 42.65 15.64 -2.93
C TRP A 63 42.25 16.84 -3.80
N GLY A 64 41.45 16.59 -4.84
CA GLY A 64 40.85 17.65 -5.66
C GLY A 64 40.69 17.32 -7.13
N SER A 65 41.22 16.18 -7.59
CA SER A 65 41.08 15.73 -8.97
C SER A 65 39.89 14.76 -9.12
N SER A 66 39.14 14.89 -10.21
CA SER A 66 37.99 14.02 -10.50
C SER A 66 37.83 13.73 -11.99
N CYS A 67 37.32 12.55 -12.33
CA CYS A 67 36.85 12.25 -13.68
C CYS A 67 35.47 11.56 -13.66
N GLY A 68 34.68 11.74 -14.72
CA GLY A 68 33.36 11.11 -14.84
C GLY A 68 33.46 9.67 -15.35
N ALA A 69 32.68 8.77 -14.78
CA ALA A 69 32.46 7.43 -15.33
C ALA A 69 31.35 7.47 -16.40
N VAL A 70 31.40 6.51 -17.30
CA VAL A 70 30.51 6.38 -18.45
C VAL A 70 29.70 5.09 -18.32
N TYR A 71 28.39 5.19 -18.49
CA TYR A 71 27.49 4.05 -18.53
C TYR A 71 27.93 3.02 -19.57
N LYS A 72 27.93 1.72 -19.21
CA LYS A 72 28.22 0.61 -20.12
C LYS A 72 27.02 -0.28 -20.38
N SER A 73 26.38 -0.79 -19.33
CA SER A 73 25.29 -1.76 -19.46
C SER A 73 24.42 -1.83 -18.20
N GLY A 74 23.27 -2.49 -18.32
CA GLY A 74 22.29 -2.65 -17.25
C GLY A 74 21.03 -1.78 -17.43
N PRO A 75 20.24 -1.58 -16.37
CA PRO A 75 20.30 -2.34 -15.13
C PRO A 75 20.17 -3.85 -15.35
N ASP A 76 20.88 -4.66 -14.57
CA ASP A 76 20.75 -6.12 -14.55
C ASP A 76 19.54 -6.59 -13.70
N ALA A 77 19.37 -7.90 -13.54
CA ALA A 77 18.28 -8.49 -12.75
C ALA A 77 18.30 -8.11 -11.25
N SER A 78 19.40 -7.52 -10.76
CA SER A 78 19.54 -6.98 -9.40
C SER A 78 19.43 -5.45 -9.37
N ASN A 79 18.96 -4.84 -10.46
CA ASN A 79 18.80 -3.41 -10.66
C ASN A 79 20.14 -2.62 -10.56
N LYS A 80 21.24 -3.25 -10.98
CA LYS A 80 22.57 -2.62 -11.02
C LYS A 80 23.01 -2.34 -12.45
N GLU A 81 23.50 -1.13 -12.68
CA GLU A 81 24.17 -0.73 -13.91
C GLU A 81 25.68 -0.86 -13.76
N VAL A 82 26.32 -1.26 -14.84
CA VAL A 82 27.77 -1.25 -14.98
C VAL A 82 28.19 0.05 -15.65
N TRP A 83 29.08 0.78 -15.00
CA TRP A 83 29.71 1.98 -15.48
C TRP A 83 31.22 1.76 -15.56
N SER A 84 31.90 2.43 -16.49
CA SER A 84 33.36 2.36 -16.64
C SER A 84 33.97 3.73 -16.53
N PHE A 85 35.11 3.86 -15.89
CA PHE A 85 35.88 5.11 -15.87
C PHE A 85 37.26 4.92 -16.52
N SER A 86 37.79 6.02 -17.03
CA SER A 86 39.15 6.14 -17.55
C SER A 86 39.64 7.55 -17.24
N CYS A 87 40.35 7.72 -16.13
CA CYS A 87 40.87 8.99 -15.66
C CYS A 87 42.34 9.14 -16.06
N PRO A 88 42.70 10.11 -16.92
CA PRO A 88 44.10 10.44 -17.17
C PRO A 88 44.76 11.00 -15.90
N ILE A 89 45.93 10.46 -15.54
CA ILE A 89 46.68 10.84 -14.35
C ILE A 89 47.92 11.62 -14.76
N GLY A 90 48.01 12.86 -14.27
CA GLY A 90 49.16 13.74 -14.53
C GLY A 90 50.42 13.33 -13.77
N ALA A 91 51.50 14.09 -13.96
CA ALA A 91 52.82 13.79 -13.40
C ALA A 91 52.86 13.64 -11.86
N ALA A 92 51.90 14.24 -11.14
CA ALA A 92 51.75 14.10 -9.69
C ALA A 92 51.29 12.70 -9.24
N GLY A 93 50.87 11.84 -10.17
CA GLY A 93 50.46 10.46 -9.93
C GLY A 93 49.14 10.34 -9.18
N VAL A 94 48.83 9.12 -8.73
CA VAL A 94 47.65 8.77 -7.93
C VAL A 94 48.07 7.88 -6.75
N SER A 95 47.48 8.08 -5.56
CA SER A 95 47.72 7.24 -4.38
C SER A 95 46.48 6.47 -3.92
N GLU A 96 45.30 7.09 -4.03
CA GLU A 96 44.04 6.52 -3.60
C GLU A 96 42.85 7.20 -4.30
N PHE A 97 41.69 6.52 -4.34
CA PHE A 97 40.47 7.07 -4.91
C PHE A 97 39.20 6.54 -4.24
N PHE A 98 38.08 7.25 -4.44
CA PHE A 98 36.74 6.76 -4.12
C PHE A 98 35.76 7.14 -5.22
N VAL A 99 34.57 6.53 -5.20
CA VAL A 99 33.51 6.83 -6.16
C VAL A 99 32.39 7.59 -5.49
N GLU A 100 31.94 8.65 -6.15
CA GLU A 100 30.74 9.40 -5.82
C GLU A 100 29.66 9.09 -6.86
N TYR A 101 28.51 8.63 -6.40
CA TYR A 101 27.34 8.42 -7.22
C TYR A 101 26.24 9.41 -6.83
N LYS A 102 25.93 10.34 -7.72
CA LYS A 102 24.83 11.31 -7.56
C LYS A 102 23.64 10.87 -8.39
N ALA A 103 22.53 10.64 -7.70
CA ALA A 103 21.25 10.31 -8.32
C ALA A 103 20.10 10.80 -7.46
N ASN A 104 19.09 11.39 -8.11
CA ASN A 104 17.91 11.96 -7.45
C ASN A 104 18.24 12.92 -6.29
N GLY A 105 19.26 13.76 -6.45
CA GLY A 105 19.66 14.73 -5.41
C GLY A 105 20.36 14.11 -4.20
N ASN A 106 20.46 12.78 -4.12
CA ASN A 106 21.26 12.08 -3.13
C ASN A 106 22.66 11.84 -3.66
N THR A 107 23.63 11.84 -2.75
CA THR A 107 25.02 11.49 -3.05
C THR A 107 25.40 10.27 -2.24
N PHE A 108 25.76 9.20 -2.95
CA PHE A 108 26.25 7.95 -2.40
C PHE A 108 27.75 7.86 -2.63
N TYR A 109 28.46 7.21 -1.72
CA TYR A 109 29.90 7.04 -1.81
C TYR A 109 30.27 5.58 -1.72
N ASP A 110 31.29 5.20 -2.49
CA ASP A 110 32.00 3.95 -2.28
C ASP A 110 33.46 4.23 -1.93
N ASN A 111 33.78 4.02 -0.66
CA ASN A 111 35.11 4.07 -0.07
C ASN A 111 35.55 2.64 0.32
N ASN A 112 35.81 1.81 -0.69
CA ASN A 112 36.24 0.42 -0.50
C ASN A 112 35.21 -0.48 0.19
N GLY A 113 33.97 -0.48 -0.32
CA GLY A 113 32.94 -1.40 0.16
C GLY A 113 32.38 -1.06 1.55
N GLY A 114 32.51 0.19 1.99
CA GLY A 114 32.11 0.62 3.33
C GLY A 114 33.14 0.33 4.44
N ALA A 115 34.38 -0.02 4.09
CA ALA A 115 35.46 -0.29 5.04
C ALA A 115 36.03 0.95 5.74
N GLY A 116 35.58 2.16 5.37
CA GLY A 116 36.04 3.42 5.98
C GLY A 116 37.40 3.91 5.49
N ILE A 117 37.95 3.30 4.43
CA ILE A 117 39.24 3.65 3.80
C ILE A 117 39.07 3.70 2.28
N ASN A 118 39.74 4.63 1.59
CA ASN A 118 39.64 4.72 0.12
C ASN A 118 40.37 3.55 -0.56
N TYR A 119 40.12 3.34 -1.85
CA TYR A 119 40.81 2.33 -2.63
C TYR A 119 42.30 2.70 -2.77
N PRO A 120 43.23 1.95 -2.16
CA PRO A 120 44.65 2.28 -2.22
C PRO A 120 45.28 1.76 -3.51
N PHE A 121 46.31 2.46 -3.98
CA PHE A 121 47.29 1.90 -4.92
C PHE A 121 48.52 1.47 -4.13
N PHE A 122 48.64 0.16 -3.89
CA PHE A 122 49.90 -0.38 -3.38
C PHE A 122 50.94 -0.43 -4.49
N VAL A 123 52.16 -0.07 -4.11
CA VAL A 123 53.31 0.16 -4.98
C VAL A 123 53.75 -1.13 -5.68
N GLU A 124 54.11 -0.94 -6.96
CA GLU A 124 54.92 -1.79 -7.84
C GLU A 124 55.93 -2.72 -7.12
N TYR A 125 55.91 -4.01 -7.42
CA TYR A 125 57.10 -4.86 -7.28
C TYR A 125 57.39 -5.61 -8.57
N LYS A 126 58.56 -5.31 -9.16
CA LYS A 126 59.09 -6.02 -10.32
C LYS A 126 59.75 -7.31 -9.85
N ALA A 127 59.25 -8.45 -10.30
CA ALA A 127 59.96 -9.72 -10.23
C ALA A 127 60.06 -10.33 -11.63
N ASN A 128 61.29 -10.62 -12.06
CA ASN A 128 61.61 -11.39 -13.27
C ASN A 128 60.97 -10.87 -14.58
N GLY A 129 60.95 -9.56 -14.78
CA GLY A 129 60.57 -8.95 -16.07
C GLY A 129 59.11 -9.10 -16.48
N ASN A 130 58.28 -9.75 -15.65
CA ASN A 130 56.85 -9.89 -15.87
C ASN A 130 56.08 -9.03 -14.86
N THR A 131 55.07 -8.31 -15.37
CA THR A 131 54.13 -7.53 -14.57
C THR A 131 53.01 -8.44 -14.07
N PHE A 132 52.80 -8.49 -12.76
CA PHE A 132 51.68 -9.22 -12.14
C PHE A 132 50.76 -8.24 -11.41
N TYR A 133 49.44 -8.45 -11.52
CA TYR A 133 48.40 -7.72 -10.77
C TYR A 133 47.65 -8.75 -9.90
N ASP A 134 47.66 -8.59 -8.57
CA ASP A 134 46.89 -9.45 -7.66
C ASP A 134 45.64 -8.69 -7.14
N ASN A 135 44.49 -9.35 -7.24
CA ASN A 135 43.23 -9.00 -6.59
C ASN A 135 42.95 -10.10 -5.56
N ASN A 136 43.33 -9.89 -4.30
CA ASN A 136 42.82 -10.67 -3.19
C ASN A 136 42.53 -9.76 -1.99
N GLY A 137 41.24 -9.71 -1.63
CA GLY A 137 40.78 -9.01 -0.45
C GLY A 137 41.24 -9.68 0.84
N GLY A 138 41.51 -8.87 1.87
CA GLY A 138 41.62 -9.32 3.25
C GLY A 138 42.72 -8.65 4.05
N ALA A 139 42.32 -7.68 4.88
CA ALA A 139 42.88 -7.26 6.19
C ALA A 139 42.87 -5.73 6.31
N GLY A 140 42.13 -5.24 7.31
CA GLY A 140 41.88 -3.83 7.54
C GLY A 140 43.08 -3.05 8.09
N ILE A 141 42.99 -1.73 7.97
CA ILE A 141 43.75 -0.78 8.77
C ILE A 141 42.79 0.33 9.20
N ASN A 142 42.53 0.43 10.50
CA ASN A 142 41.71 1.47 11.12
C ASN A 142 42.48 2.80 11.16
N TYR A 143 41.82 3.91 10.80
CA TYR A 143 42.25 5.25 11.18
C TYR A 143 41.06 6.02 11.80
N PRO A 144 41.28 6.82 12.87
CA PRO A 144 40.21 7.38 13.69
C PRO A 144 39.44 8.50 12.99
N VAL A 145 38.12 8.51 13.20
CA VAL A 145 37.17 9.52 12.72
C VAL A 145 37.42 10.86 13.43
N GLY A 146 37.87 11.87 12.69
CA GLY A 146 37.81 13.27 13.09
C GLY A 146 36.50 13.90 12.62
N SER A 147 35.72 14.46 13.54
CA SER A 147 34.43 15.12 13.29
C SER A 147 34.53 16.26 12.26
N PRO A 148 33.62 16.37 11.27
CA PRO A 148 33.57 17.54 10.41
C PRO A 148 32.85 18.71 11.09
N THR A 149 33.54 19.84 11.17
CA THR A 149 33.01 21.18 11.49
C THR A 149 31.86 21.58 10.57
N ALA A 150 30.84 22.22 11.15
CA ALA A 150 29.63 22.67 10.47
C ALA A 150 29.89 23.71 9.37
N PRO A 151 29.24 23.63 8.19
CA PRO A 151 29.22 24.71 7.22
C PRO A 151 28.21 25.79 7.64
N THR A 152 28.62 27.04 7.53
CA THR A 152 27.82 28.25 7.73
C THR A 152 26.66 28.33 6.73
N THR A 153 25.43 28.47 7.24
CA THR A 153 24.21 28.61 6.44
C THR A 153 24.03 30.06 5.98
N ALA A 154 23.88 30.25 4.66
CA ALA A 154 23.32 31.47 4.08
C ALA A 154 21.83 31.65 4.50
N PRO A 155 21.27 32.87 4.45
CA PRO A 155 19.90 33.12 4.87
C PRO A 155 18.89 32.35 3.99
N PRO A 156 17.78 31.86 4.57
CA PRO A 156 16.79 31.09 3.84
C PRO A 156 16.11 31.94 2.78
N THR A 157 16.07 31.44 1.55
CA THR A 157 15.18 31.96 0.50
C THR A 157 13.72 31.73 0.91
N ALA A 158 12.87 32.73 0.66
CA ALA A 158 11.46 32.69 1.04
C ALA A 158 10.74 31.47 0.43
N PRO A 159 9.75 30.88 1.14
CA PRO A 159 8.98 29.76 0.62
C PRO A 159 8.26 30.15 -0.68
N PRO A 160 8.10 29.23 -1.65
CA PRO A 160 7.21 29.48 -2.77
C PRO A 160 5.81 29.79 -2.26
N THR A 161 5.23 30.89 -2.74
CA THR A 161 3.85 31.30 -2.45
C THR A 161 2.88 30.15 -2.77
N PRO A 162 1.93 29.82 -1.87
CA PRO A 162 0.86 28.88 -2.18
C PRO A 162 0.12 29.33 -3.44
N VAL A 163 -0.07 28.42 -4.39
CA VAL A 163 -1.00 28.65 -5.50
C VAL A 163 -2.39 28.88 -4.88
N PRO A 164 -3.17 29.89 -5.31
CA PRO A 164 -4.45 30.20 -4.66
C PRO A 164 -5.39 28.98 -4.64
N ASN A 165 -5.78 28.54 -3.44
CA ASN A 165 -6.76 27.47 -3.20
C ASN A 165 -8.22 27.91 -3.52
N ALA A 166 -8.43 29.09 -4.10
CA ALA A 166 -9.76 29.64 -4.36
C ALA A 166 -10.50 28.82 -5.43
N GLY A 167 -11.71 28.34 -5.11
CA GLY A 167 -12.56 27.57 -6.01
C GLY A 167 -12.34 26.04 -5.98
N PHE A 168 -11.36 25.56 -5.21
CA PHE A 168 -11.01 24.14 -5.20
C PHE A 168 -12.11 23.25 -4.61
N GLN A 169 -12.56 23.57 -3.40
CA GLN A 169 -13.66 22.87 -2.73
C GLN A 169 -14.98 23.04 -3.49
N ALA A 170 -15.17 24.17 -4.19
CA ALA A 170 -16.36 24.44 -4.99
C ALA A 170 -16.43 23.53 -6.23
N ASP A 171 -15.30 23.27 -6.90
CA ASP A 171 -15.24 22.34 -8.02
C ASP A 171 -15.60 20.89 -7.62
N ILE A 172 -15.08 20.43 -6.49
CA ILE A 172 -15.38 19.10 -5.97
C ILE A 172 -16.81 19.02 -5.43
N ASN A 173 -17.32 20.09 -4.79
CA ASN A 173 -18.74 20.19 -4.43
C ASN A 173 -19.64 20.03 -5.67
N ALA A 174 -19.33 20.74 -6.77
CA ALA A 174 -20.11 20.64 -8.01
C ALA A 174 -20.02 19.24 -8.63
N TYR A 175 -18.83 18.63 -8.63
CA TYR A 175 -18.63 17.28 -9.15
C TYR A 175 -19.46 16.24 -8.39
N PHE A 176 -19.40 16.23 -7.05
CA PHE A 176 -20.19 15.29 -6.26
C PHE A 176 -21.68 15.60 -6.28
N SER A 177 -22.09 16.88 -6.31
CA SER A 177 -23.50 17.26 -6.43
C SER A 177 -24.14 16.67 -7.69
N SER A 178 -23.41 16.70 -8.81
CA SER A 178 -23.86 16.13 -10.08
C SER A 178 -23.62 14.61 -10.19
N GLY A 179 -22.55 14.10 -9.58
CA GLY A 179 -22.09 12.71 -9.76
C GLY A 179 -22.71 11.71 -8.79
N VAL A 180 -22.98 12.08 -7.54
CA VAL A 180 -23.51 11.16 -6.51
C VAL A 180 -24.81 10.47 -6.92
N PRO A 181 -25.81 11.15 -7.52
CA PRO A 181 -27.01 10.46 -8.02
C PRO A 181 -26.68 9.38 -9.05
N THR A 182 -25.78 9.68 -9.99
CA THR A 182 -25.36 8.75 -11.05
C THR A 182 -24.51 7.60 -10.51
N PHE A 183 -23.54 7.86 -9.62
CA PHE A 183 -22.76 6.81 -8.96
C PHE A 183 -23.66 5.85 -8.18
N LYS A 184 -24.65 6.38 -7.44
CA LYS A 184 -25.64 5.57 -6.74
C LYS A 184 -26.47 4.73 -7.71
N GLN A 185 -26.94 5.34 -8.80
CA GLN A 185 -27.72 4.63 -9.82
C GLN A 185 -26.92 3.48 -10.45
N LEU A 186 -25.68 3.73 -10.87
CA LEU A 186 -24.81 2.73 -11.50
C LEU A 186 -24.42 1.61 -10.52
N LEU A 187 -24.10 1.95 -9.26
CA LEU A 187 -23.87 0.96 -8.21
C LEU A 187 -25.08 0.05 -8.00
N LEU A 188 -26.28 0.64 -7.84
CA LEU A 188 -27.50 -0.14 -7.59
C LEU A 188 -27.93 -0.97 -8.81
N ALA A 189 -27.62 -0.54 -10.04
CA ALA A 189 -27.89 -1.29 -11.25
C ALA A 189 -27.11 -2.63 -11.31
N ASN A 190 -25.96 -2.71 -10.65
CA ASN A 190 -25.13 -3.91 -10.55
C ASN A 190 -25.56 -4.86 -9.41
N ILE A 191 -26.59 -4.50 -8.64
CA ILE A 191 -27.18 -5.35 -7.60
C ILE A 191 -28.49 -5.94 -8.10
N SER A 192 -28.64 -7.26 -7.97
CA SER A 192 -29.74 -8.03 -8.57
C SER A 192 -29.95 -7.66 -10.05
N PRO A 193 -28.90 -7.72 -10.89
CA PRO A 193 -28.91 -7.08 -12.19
C PRO A 193 -29.84 -7.82 -13.16
N LYS A 194 -31.04 -7.27 -13.38
CA LYS A 194 -32.08 -7.86 -14.24
C LYS A 194 -31.66 -8.00 -15.71
N SER A 195 -30.71 -7.18 -16.15
CA SER A 195 -30.14 -7.22 -17.50
C SER A 195 -29.21 -8.41 -17.73
N ILE A 196 -28.78 -9.09 -16.67
CA ILE A 196 -27.83 -10.20 -16.75
C ILE A 196 -28.62 -11.52 -16.74
N PRO A 197 -28.53 -12.33 -17.81
CA PRO A 197 -29.26 -13.60 -17.89
C PRO A 197 -28.95 -14.51 -16.71
N ARG A 198 -30.02 -15.02 -16.08
CA ARG A 198 -29.99 -15.95 -14.93
C ARG A 198 -29.41 -15.39 -13.63
N ALA A 199 -29.08 -14.10 -13.56
CA ALA A 199 -28.70 -13.48 -12.29
C ALA A 199 -29.87 -13.59 -11.30
N LEU A 200 -29.60 -14.17 -10.12
CA LEU A 200 -30.61 -14.28 -9.07
C LEU A 200 -30.69 -12.99 -8.25
N PRO A 201 -31.86 -12.67 -7.66
CA PRO A 201 -31.96 -11.61 -6.66
C PRO A 201 -30.93 -11.79 -5.55
N GLY A 202 -30.29 -10.70 -5.15
CA GLY A 202 -29.23 -10.68 -4.14
C GLY A 202 -27.81 -10.93 -4.67
N SER A 203 -27.67 -11.40 -5.91
CA SER A 203 -26.37 -11.41 -6.60
C SER A 203 -25.93 -9.98 -6.90
N ILE A 204 -24.61 -9.77 -6.91
CA ILE A 204 -23.97 -8.47 -7.16
C ILE A 204 -22.82 -8.75 -8.11
N ILE A 205 -22.81 -8.11 -9.28
CA ILE A 205 -21.72 -8.26 -10.26
C ILE A 205 -20.57 -7.33 -9.90
N ALA A 206 -19.33 -7.77 -10.16
CA ALA A 206 -18.15 -6.91 -9.99
C ALA A 206 -18.14 -5.78 -11.03
N ALA A 207 -18.49 -6.07 -12.28
CA ALA A 207 -18.51 -5.10 -13.38
C ALA A 207 -19.57 -5.47 -14.44
N THR A 208 -19.94 -4.50 -15.28
CA THR A 208 -20.79 -4.76 -16.45
C THR A 208 -20.01 -5.47 -17.56
N ALA A 209 -20.72 -6.00 -18.55
CA ALA A 209 -20.09 -6.60 -19.72
C ALA A 209 -19.19 -5.58 -20.44
N SER A 210 -18.01 -6.01 -20.87
CA SER A 210 -17.06 -5.19 -21.61
C SER A 210 -16.26 -6.06 -22.59
N ASP A 211 -15.53 -5.41 -23.50
CA ASP A 211 -14.59 -6.08 -24.40
C ASP A 211 -13.29 -6.55 -23.71
N ALA A 212 -13.14 -6.25 -22.42
CA ALA A 212 -12.04 -6.71 -21.58
C ALA A 212 -12.36 -8.07 -20.92
N ASN A 213 -11.90 -8.28 -19.68
CA ASN A 213 -12.14 -9.53 -18.95
C ASN A 213 -13.61 -9.68 -18.51
N ASN A 214 -14.09 -10.92 -18.44
CA ASN A 214 -15.44 -11.20 -17.93
C ASN A 214 -15.48 -11.11 -16.39
N TYR A 215 -16.16 -10.08 -15.88
CA TYR A 215 -16.32 -9.79 -14.45
C TYR A 215 -17.78 -9.93 -13.97
N ILE A 216 -18.61 -10.63 -14.74
CA ILE A 216 -20.01 -10.93 -14.39
C ILE A 216 -20.07 -12.12 -13.42
N TYR A 217 -19.44 -11.96 -12.26
CA TYR A 217 -19.50 -12.90 -11.14
C TYR A 217 -19.75 -12.15 -9.83
N HIS A 218 -20.16 -12.91 -8.82
CA HIS A 218 -20.36 -12.43 -7.47
C HIS A 218 -19.14 -12.71 -6.60
N TRP A 219 -18.24 -11.74 -6.48
CA TRP A 219 -17.16 -11.79 -5.50
C TRP A 219 -17.67 -11.41 -4.12
N ILE A 220 -17.27 -12.18 -3.10
CA ILE A 220 -17.72 -11.95 -1.72
C ILE A 220 -17.23 -10.58 -1.22
N ARG A 221 -15.95 -10.25 -1.46
CA ARG A 221 -15.33 -8.99 -1.04
C ARG A 221 -16.05 -7.79 -1.62
N ASP A 222 -16.19 -7.75 -2.94
CA ASP A 222 -16.82 -6.65 -3.68
C ASP A 222 -18.26 -6.45 -3.22
N ALA A 223 -19.03 -7.55 -3.11
CA ALA A 223 -20.39 -7.51 -2.62
C ALA A 223 -20.49 -6.91 -1.20
N ALA A 224 -19.62 -7.33 -0.28
CA ALA A 224 -19.63 -6.82 1.09
C ALA A 224 -19.29 -5.32 1.17
N LEU A 225 -18.31 -4.86 0.39
CA LEU A 225 -17.91 -3.45 0.35
C LEU A 225 -18.99 -2.57 -0.32
N VAL A 226 -19.65 -3.07 -1.35
CA VAL A 226 -20.82 -2.41 -1.97
C VAL A 226 -21.98 -2.32 -0.98
N MET A 227 -22.32 -3.41 -0.30
CA MET A 227 -23.41 -3.43 0.67
C MET A 227 -23.12 -2.56 1.90
N ASP A 228 -21.86 -2.33 2.26
CA ASP A 228 -21.46 -1.34 3.27
C ASP A 228 -21.81 0.11 2.86
N VAL A 229 -21.68 0.44 1.57
CA VAL A 229 -22.15 1.73 1.05
C VAL A 229 -23.67 1.79 1.00
N VAL A 230 -24.34 0.72 0.58
CA VAL A 230 -25.81 0.64 0.62
C VAL A 230 -26.34 0.79 2.05
N ASN A 231 -25.62 0.27 3.05
CA ASN A 231 -25.93 0.42 4.47
C ASN A 231 -25.96 1.90 4.88
N SER A 232 -25.07 2.72 4.30
CA SER A 232 -25.06 4.16 4.55
C SER A 232 -26.32 4.84 4.01
N PHE A 233 -26.87 4.40 2.87
CA PHE A 233 -28.12 4.92 2.33
C PHE A 233 -29.30 4.55 3.22
N TYR A 234 -29.36 3.28 3.65
CA TYR A 234 -30.40 2.80 4.55
C TYR A 234 -30.37 3.54 5.90
N LYS A 235 -29.17 3.74 6.46
CA LYS A 235 -28.95 4.55 7.67
C LYS A 235 -29.38 6.01 7.49
N ALA A 236 -29.17 6.59 6.30
CA ALA A 236 -29.63 7.93 5.96
C ALA A 236 -31.15 8.02 5.72
N GLY A 237 -31.88 6.91 5.84
CA GLY A 237 -33.35 6.87 5.77
C GLY A 237 -33.91 6.38 4.44
N ASP A 238 -33.08 5.97 3.48
CA ASP A 238 -33.56 5.37 2.23
C ASP A 238 -34.03 3.94 2.48
N LYS A 239 -35.32 3.77 2.79
CA LYS A 239 -35.91 2.45 3.03
C LYS A 239 -36.08 1.62 1.75
N SER A 240 -35.94 2.21 0.56
CA SER A 240 -36.11 1.49 -0.70
C SER A 240 -35.05 0.41 -0.92
N VAL A 241 -33.87 0.57 -0.31
CA VAL A 241 -32.77 -0.40 -0.39
C VAL A 241 -32.88 -1.54 0.63
N GLU A 242 -33.89 -1.54 1.50
CA GLU A 242 -34.01 -2.60 2.53
C GLU A 242 -34.16 -3.99 1.90
N GLN A 243 -34.98 -4.12 0.85
CA GLN A 243 -35.18 -5.39 0.15
C GLN A 243 -33.87 -5.92 -0.45
N THR A 244 -32.98 -5.03 -0.87
CA THR A 244 -31.66 -5.39 -1.40
C THR A 244 -30.84 -6.22 -0.40
N PHE A 245 -30.91 -5.90 0.90
CA PHE A 245 -30.23 -6.68 1.94
C PHE A 245 -30.84 -8.05 2.14
N TRP A 246 -32.17 -8.14 2.12
CA TRP A 246 -32.87 -9.40 2.33
C TRP A 246 -32.68 -10.35 1.15
N ASP A 247 -32.70 -9.83 -0.08
CA ASP A 247 -32.35 -10.59 -1.28
C ASP A 247 -30.89 -11.05 -1.21
N HIS A 248 -29.96 -10.17 -0.82
CA HIS A 248 -28.55 -10.54 -0.66
C HIS A 248 -28.31 -11.59 0.44
N ALA A 249 -29.06 -11.52 1.54
CA ALA A 249 -29.04 -12.54 2.60
C ALA A 249 -29.56 -13.89 2.09
N ALA A 250 -30.66 -13.91 1.34
CA ALA A 250 -31.20 -15.12 0.73
C ALA A 250 -30.22 -15.75 -0.27
N PHE A 251 -29.60 -14.93 -1.12
CA PHE A 251 -28.56 -15.37 -2.05
C PHE A 251 -27.33 -15.91 -1.29
N THR A 252 -26.83 -15.19 -0.29
CA THR A 252 -25.71 -15.63 0.55
C THR A 252 -26.00 -16.96 1.24
N LYS A 253 -27.21 -17.15 1.78
CA LYS A 253 -27.62 -18.42 2.41
C LYS A 253 -27.57 -19.58 1.42
N LYS A 254 -28.00 -19.36 0.17
CA LYS A 254 -27.83 -20.36 -0.91
C LYS A 254 -26.36 -20.67 -1.15
N LEU A 255 -25.51 -19.66 -1.27
CA LEU A 255 -24.07 -19.85 -1.53
C LEU A 255 -23.35 -20.58 -0.40
N GLN A 256 -23.61 -20.22 0.86
CA GLN A 256 -23.00 -20.86 2.04
C GLN A 256 -23.43 -22.33 2.20
N GLY A 257 -24.54 -22.74 1.57
CA GLY A 257 -24.98 -24.13 1.50
C GLY A 257 -24.37 -24.96 0.36
N LEU A 258 -23.58 -24.35 -0.52
CA LEU A 258 -22.92 -25.06 -1.61
C LEU A 258 -21.69 -25.83 -1.12
N GLN A 259 -21.42 -26.96 -1.77
CA GLN A 259 -20.11 -27.60 -1.69
C GLN A 259 -19.18 -26.94 -2.72
N THR A 260 -18.24 -26.13 -2.24
CA THR A 260 -17.21 -25.45 -3.06
C THR A 260 -15.82 -26.04 -2.79
N GLN A 261 -14.82 -25.66 -3.59
CA GLN A 261 -13.45 -26.14 -3.43
C GLN A 261 -12.81 -25.69 -2.11
N THR A 262 -13.19 -24.52 -1.60
CA THR A 262 -12.61 -23.93 -0.39
C THR A 262 -13.63 -23.54 0.68
N GLY A 263 -14.82 -24.15 0.64
CA GLY A 263 -15.91 -23.82 1.55
C GLY A 263 -16.31 -22.35 1.46
N LEU A 264 -16.48 -21.70 2.61
CA LEU A 264 -16.85 -20.27 2.66
C LEU A 264 -15.72 -19.34 2.22
N GLY A 265 -14.48 -19.83 2.09
CA GLY A 265 -13.33 -19.08 1.57
C GLY A 265 -13.31 -18.92 0.05
N GLU A 266 -14.31 -19.44 -0.67
CA GLU A 266 -14.39 -19.27 -2.11
C GLU A 266 -14.49 -17.78 -2.48
N ALA A 267 -13.61 -17.30 -3.36
CA ALA A 267 -13.53 -15.88 -3.68
C ALA A 267 -14.79 -15.34 -4.37
N LYS A 268 -15.33 -16.14 -5.32
CA LYS A 268 -16.43 -15.74 -6.20
C LYS A 268 -17.36 -16.88 -6.59
N TYR A 269 -18.56 -16.52 -7.02
CA TYR A 269 -19.62 -17.43 -7.46
C TYR A 269 -20.24 -16.94 -8.77
N ASN A 270 -20.89 -17.84 -9.50
CA ASN A 270 -21.71 -17.42 -10.64
C ASN A 270 -22.96 -16.68 -10.12
N VAL A 271 -23.43 -15.69 -10.88
CA VAL A 271 -24.59 -14.86 -10.49
C VAL A 271 -25.91 -15.63 -10.41
N ASP A 272 -25.97 -16.83 -10.99
CA ASP A 272 -27.10 -17.77 -10.87
C ASP A 272 -27.10 -18.59 -9.56
N GLY A 273 -26.11 -18.32 -8.70
CA GLY A 273 -25.95 -18.96 -7.41
C GLY A 273 -25.35 -20.36 -7.49
N THR A 274 -24.60 -20.67 -8.55
CA THR A 274 -23.78 -21.90 -8.65
C THR A 274 -22.32 -21.63 -8.28
N ALA A 275 -21.59 -22.69 -7.89
CA ALA A 275 -20.16 -22.60 -7.58
C ALA A 275 -19.33 -22.31 -8.83
N TYR A 276 -18.29 -21.49 -8.69
CA TYR A 276 -17.29 -21.27 -9.73
C TYR A 276 -16.18 -22.33 -9.61
N ASN A 277 -16.10 -23.24 -10.58
CA ASN A 277 -15.23 -24.43 -10.48
C ASN A 277 -13.90 -24.34 -11.25
N GLU A 278 -13.70 -23.28 -12.03
CA GLU A 278 -12.46 -23.10 -12.80
C GLU A 278 -11.26 -22.71 -11.90
N PRO A 279 -10.01 -22.84 -12.38
CA PRO A 279 -8.83 -22.42 -11.64
C PRO A 279 -8.90 -20.96 -11.19
N TRP A 280 -8.57 -20.71 -9.92
CA TRP A 280 -8.59 -19.37 -9.31
C TRP A 280 -7.68 -19.31 -8.08
N CYS A 281 -7.28 -18.10 -7.67
CA CYS A 281 -6.59 -17.91 -6.39
C CYS A 281 -7.61 -17.96 -5.24
N ARG A 282 -7.80 -19.16 -4.68
CA ARG A 282 -8.68 -19.47 -3.55
C ARG A 282 -7.91 -20.24 -2.44
N PRO A 283 -8.26 -20.11 -1.15
CA PRO A 283 -9.32 -19.25 -0.61
C PRO A 283 -8.93 -17.77 -0.52
N GLN A 284 -9.92 -16.92 -0.29
CA GLN A 284 -9.80 -15.51 0.10
C GLN A 284 -10.62 -15.24 1.37
N ASN A 285 -9.92 -15.14 2.49
CA ASN A 285 -10.48 -15.16 3.84
C ASN A 285 -10.83 -13.77 4.38
N ASP A 286 -10.68 -12.72 3.57
CA ASP A 286 -11.25 -11.40 3.79
C ASP A 286 -12.75 -11.37 3.50
N GLY A 287 -13.21 -12.10 2.47
CA GLY A 287 -14.60 -12.11 2.01
C GLY A 287 -15.61 -12.42 3.13
N PRO A 288 -15.55 -13.59 3.78
CA PRO A 288 -16.46 -13.92 4.90
C PRO A 288 -16.43 -12.89 6.04
N ALA A 289 -15.25 -12.36 6.38
CA ALA A 289 -15.12 -11.37 7.44
C ALA A 289 -15.83 -10.05 7.07
N LEU A 290 -15.64 -9.55 5.85
CA LEU A 290 -16.30 -8.35 5.35
C LEU A 290 -17.82 -8.56 5.26
N ARG A 291 -18.27 -9.70 4.73
CA ARG A 291 -19.71 -10.01 4.58
C ARG A 291 -20.41 -10.12 5.93
N ALA A 292 -19.81 -10.80 6.91
CA ALA A 292 -20.33 -10.85 8.27
C ALA A 292 -20.48 -9.44 8.87
N SER A 293 -19.43 -8.61 8.76
CA SER A 293 -19.44 -7.23 9.27
C SER A 293 -20.56 -6.40 8.61
N SER A 294 -20.72 -6.52 7.29
CA SER A 294 -21.76 -5.80 6.56
C SER A 294 -23.18 -6.17 7.01
N PHE A 295 -23.46 -7.46 7.19
CA PHE A 295 -24.75 -7.92 7.71
C PHE A 295 -24.99 -7.54 9.17
N ILE A 296 -23.95 -7.53 10.02
CA ILE A 296 -24.06 -7.04 11.41
C ILE A 296 -24.47 -5.57 11.43
N ARG A 297 -23.88 -4.73 10.58
CA ARG A 297 -24.24 -3.31 10.47
C ARG A 297 -25.65 -3.13 9.97
N PHE A 298 -26.06 -3.88 8.94
CA PHE A 298 -27.45 -3.88 8.48
C PHE A 298 -28.41 -4.29 9.60
N ALA A 299 -28.13 -5.38 10.31
CA ALA A 299 -28.97 -5.87 11.40
C ALA A 299 -29.16 -4.82 12.50
N LYS A 300 -28.07 -4.15 12.92
CA LYS A 300 -28.12 -3.04 13.88
C LYS A 300 -29.00 -1.89 13.38
N GLN A 301 -28.85 -1.49 12.11
CA GLN A 301 -29.65 -0.41 11.53
C GLN A 301 -31.13 -0.80 11.35
N TYR A 302 -31.40 -2.04 10.96
CA TYR A 302 -32.75 -2.57 10.82
C TYR A 302 -33.49 -2.53 12.17
N LEU A 303 -32.85 -2.94 13.27
CA LEU A 303 -33.41 -2.81 14.62
C LEU A 303 -33.62 -1.35 15.03
N ALA A 304 -32.64 -0.47 14.76
CA ALA A 304 -32.76 0.96 15.06
C ALA A 304 -33.95 1.61 14.32
N ASN A 305 -34.32 1.07 13.17
CA ASN A 305 -35.48 1.50 12.38
C ASN A 305 -36.81 0.82 12.78
N GLY A 306 -36.84 0.08 13.90
CA GLY A 306 -38.04 -0.62 14.38
C GLY A 306 -38.26 -2.01 13.79
N GLY A 307 -37.24 -2.59 13.15
CA GLY A 307 -37.27 -3.93 12.58
C GLY A 307 -37.40 -5.06 13.62
N SER A 308 -37.78 -6.24 13.16
CA SER A 308 -38.00 -7.42 14.02
C SER A 308 -36.71 -8.04 14.56
N LEU A 309 -36.58 -8.14 15.88
CA LEU A 309 -35.51 -8.88 16.55
C LEU A 309 -35.48 -10.36 16.11
N ALA A 310 -36.64 -10.99 15.92
CA ALA A 310 -36.71 -12.39 15.48
C ALA A 310 -36.05 -12.58 14.10
N ARG A 311 -36.23 -11.63 13.19
CA ARG A 311 -35.61 -11.67 11.85
C ARG A 311 -34.10 -11.45 11.92
N VAL A 312 -33.64 -10.63 12.86
CA VAL A 312 -32.21 -10.45 13.11
C VAL A 312 -31.58 -11.70 13.74
N VAL A 313 -32.27 -12.35 14.66
CA VAL A 313 -31.85 -13.64 15.22
C VAL A 313 -31.76 -14.70 14.13
N GLU A 314 -32.72 -14.76 13.19
CA GLU A 314 -32.64 -15.64 12.02
C GLU A 314 -31.41 -15.34 11.15
N LEU A 315 -31.15 -14.07 10.84
CA LEU A 315 -29.98 -13.63 10.08
C LEU A 315 -28.66 -14.01 10.78
N TYR A 316 -28.65 -13.98 12.12
CA TYR A 316 -27.51 -14.37 12.94
C TYR A 316 -27.28 -15.89 13.03
N ASN A 317 -28.34 -16.70 13.16
CA ASN A 317 -28.30 -18.07 13.66
C ASN A 317 -27.29 -19.04 12.99
N GLY A 318 -26.86 -20.07 13.72
CA GLY A 318 -25.87 -21.07 13.29
C GLY A 318 -26.38 -22.14 12.30
N THR A 319 -25.42 -22.72 11.55
CA THR A 319 -25.45 -23.91 10.67
C THR A 319 -26.81 -24.45 10.22
N SER A 320 -27.59 -23.59 9.54
CA SER A 320 -28.68 -23.87 8.55
C SER A 320 -29.66 -22.68 8.46
N GLY A 321 -29.68 -21.79 9.46
CA GLY A 321 -30.62 -20.67 9.56
C GLY A 321 -30.12 -19.34 9.00
N GLY A 322 -28.97 -18.85 9.47
CA GLY A 322 -28.47 -17.50 9.21
C GLY A 322 -27.23 -17.42 8.31
N VAL A 323 -26.75 -16.20 8.11
CA VAL A 323 -25.60 -15.88 7.23
C VAL A 323 -24.42 -15.27 7.99
N ILE A 324 -24.65 -14.65 9.15
CA ILE A 324 -23.60 -13.97 9.93
C ILE A 324 -22.73 -14.98 10.68
N LYS A 325 -23.33 -15.84 11.52
CA LYS A 325 -22.56 -16.77 12.34
C LYS A 325 -21.73 -17.76 11.50
N PRO A 326 -22.21 -18.34 10.37
CA PRO A 326 -21.37 -19.18 9.53
C PRO A 326 -20.07 -18.50 9.07
N ASP A 327 -20.14 -17.23 8.65
CA ASP A 327 -18.97 -16.47 8.22
C ASP A 327 -18.03 -16.16 9.40
N LEU A 328 -18.55 -15.72 10.55
CA LEU A 328 -17.75 -15.48 11.76
C LEU A 328 -17.02 -16.75 12.20
N GLU A 329 -17.74 -17.87 12.26
CA GLU A 329 -17.21 -19.18 12.60
C GLU A 329 -16.13 -19.64 11.61
N TYR A 330 -16.32 -19.40 10.32
CA TYR A 330 -15.28 -19.65 9.32
C TYR A 330 -14.05 -18.78 9.56
N THR A 331 -14.21 -17.48 9.80
CA THR A 331 -13.10 -16.57 10.08
C THR A 331 -12.29 -17.01 11.29
N THR A 332 -12.92 -17.44 12.38
CA THR A 332 -12.20 -17.90 13.59
C THR A 332 -11.26 -19.08 13.33
N ARG A 333 -11.56 -19.93 12.34
CA ARG A 333 -10.79 -21.13 12.01
C ARG A 333 -9.73 -20.89 10.94
N ASN A 334 -9.89 -19.85 10.13
CA ASN A 334 -9.10 -19.63 8.91
C ASN A 334 -8.32 -18.31 8.90
N TYR A 335 -8.34 -17.51 9.97
CA TYR A 335 -7.61 -16.24 10.02
C TYR A 335 -6.08 -16.37 9.90
N ASN A 336 -5.53 -17.56 10.21
CA ASN A 336 -4.11 -17.89 10.07
C ASN A 336 -3.84 -18.87 8.91
N ASP A 337 -4.78 -19.02 7.97
CA ASP A 337 -4.60 -19.93 6.85
C ASP A 337 -3.47 -19.43 5.93
N ALA A 338 -2.40 -20.22 5.83
CA ALA A 338 -1.31 -19.98 4.91
C ALA A 338 -1.75 -20.10 3.44
N GLY A 339 -2.76 -20.90 3.13
CA GLY A 339 -3.29 -21.02 1.77
C GLY A 339 -3.97 -19.75 1.24
N ASN A 340 -4.27 -18.77 2.09
CA ASN A 340 -5.04 -17.59 1.74
C ASN A 340 -4.38 -16.74 0.65
N CYS A 341 -5.15 -16.35 -0.36
CA CYS A 341 -4.75 -15.35 -1.37
C CYS A 341 -5.02 -13.92 -0.90
N ASP A 342 -4.23 -12.96 -1.41
CA ASP A 342 -4.46 -11.54 -1.19
C ASP A 342 -5.73 -11.05 -1.90
N LEU A 343 -6.17 -9.82 -1.56
CA LEU A 343 -7.35 -9.18 -2.14
C LEU A 343 -7.27 -8.96 -3.65
N TRP A 344 -6.05 -8.99 -4.22
CA TRP A 344 -5.80 -8.87 -5.64
C TRP A 344 -5.77 -10.22 -6.37
N GLU A 345 -5.96 -11.31 -5.63
CA GLU A 345 -6.15 -12.66 -6.16
C GLU A 345 -4.89 -13.24 -6.83
N GLU A 346 -3.71 -12.83 -6.37
CA GLU A 346 -2.43 -13.09 -7.03
C GLU A 346 -1.40 -13.77 -6.13
N VAL A 347 -1.38 -13.44 -4.84
CA VAL A 347 -0.30 -13.80 -3.91
C VAL A 347 -0.87 -14.61 -2.74
N ARG A 348 -0.27 -15.76 -2.41
CA ARG A 348 -0.65 -16.59 -1.24
C ARG A 348 0.17 -16.28 0.01
N GLY A 349 -0.29 -16.69 1.19
CA GLY A 349 0.41 -16.55 2.47
C GLY A 349 1.33 -17.70 2.92
N VAL A 350 2.19 -17.48 3.93
CA VAL A 350 2.81 -18.53 4.79
C VAL A 350 3.04 -17.94 6.19
N HIS A 351 2.85 -18.74 7.24
CA HIS A 351 3.23 -18.44 8.63
C HIS A 351 4.41 -19.30 9.12
N PHE A 352 5.20 -18.73 10.02
CA PHE A 352 6.48 -19.22 10.52
C PHE A 352 6.33 -20.18 11.72
N PHE A 353 6.57 -21.48 11.53
CA PHE A 353 7.14 -22.38 12.56
C PHE A 353 7.84 -23.64 12.02
N THR A 354 7.89 -23.91 10.71
CA THR A 354 8.54 -25.14 10.17
C THR A 354 9.43 -24.85 8.96
N VAL A 355 10.51 -24.08 9.14
CA VAL A 355 11.52 -23.83 8.07
C VAL A 355 12.90 -24.40 8.44
N ALA A 356 12.93 -25.47 9.24
CA ALA A 356 14.14 -26.30 9.40
C ALA A 356 14.15 -27.54 8.47
N ALA A 357 13.07 -27.84 7.74
CA ALA A 357 12.94 -29.11 7.00
C ALA A 357 12.57 -29.02 5.50
N GLN A 358 12.47 -27.84 4.88
CA GLN A 358 12.06 -27.73 3.46
C GLN A 358 12.93 -26.80 2.61
N ARG A 359 14.25 -27.04 2.60
CA ARG A 359 15.13 -26.66 1.47
C ARG A 359 14.78 -27.48 0.22
N LYS A 360 13.61 -27.25 -0.40
CA LYS A 360 13.35 -27.67 -1.80
C LYS A 360 12.11 -27.07 -2.50
N ALA A 361 11.49 -26.03 -1.94
CA ALA A 361 10.34 -25.35 -2.57
C ALA A 361 10.55 -23.84 -2.78
N MET A 362 11.81 -23.38 -2.88
CA MET A 362 12.17 -21.98 -3.18
C MET A 362 12.33 -21.73 -4.68
N HIS A 363 11.30 -22.03 -5.46
CA HIS A 363 11.15 -21.47 -6.80
C HIS A 363 9.75 -20.85 -6.87
N GLU A 364 9.73 -19.50 -6.96
CA GLU A 364 8.61 -18.62 -7.34
C GLU A 364 7.51 -18.33 -6.28
N GLY A 365 7.30 -17.03 -6.02
CA GLY A 365 6.12 -16.46 -5.35
C GLY A 365 6.35 -16.02 -3.89
N LEU A 366 6.27 -14.71 -3.64
CA LEU A 366 6.23 -14.10 -2.31
C LEU A 366 5.12 -14.76 -1.47
N ARG A 367 5.43 -15.34 -0.30
CA ARG A 367 4.43 -15.96 0.58
C ARG A 367 4.35 -15.26 1.94
N GLY A 368 3.24 -14.60 2.26
CA GLY A 368 3.08 -13.91 3.55
C GLY A 368 1.64 -13.50 3.90
N VAL A 369 1.38 -13.15 5.16
CA VAL A 369 0.05 -12.71 5.64
C VAL A 369 -0.24 -11.29 5.16
N HIS A 370 -1.48 -11.01 4.77
CA HIS A 370 -1.88 -9.73 4.17
C HIS A 370 -2.59 -8.80 5.16
N PHE A 371 -2.21 -7.51 5.14
CA PHE A 371 -2.70 -6.49 6.06
C PHE A 371 -4.21 -6.29 5.93
N PHE A 372 -4.72 -6.13 4.70
CA PHE A 372 -6.15 -5.94 4.42
C PHE A 372 -7.00 -7.07 5.02
N THR A 373 -6.61 -8.32 4.76
CA THR A 373 -7.31 -9.51 5.26
C THR A 373 -7.33 -9.53 6.79
N VAL A 374 -6.19 -9.30 7.44
CA VAL A 374 -6.12 -9.27 8.92
C VAL A 374 -6.95 -8.12 9.49
N ALA A 375 -6.96 -6.95 8.85
CA ALA A 375 -7.76 -5.81 9.28
C ALA A 375 -9.27 -6.11 9.17
N ALA A 376 -9.71 -6.73 8.07
CA ALA A 376 -11.10 -7.16 7.90
C ALA A 376 -11.52 -8.23 8.93
N GLN A 377 -10.70 -9.24 9.14
CA GLN A 377 -10.95 -10.31 10.12
C GLN A 377 -10.99 -9.77 11.54
N ARG A 378 -10.05 -8.88 11.89
CA ARG A 378 -10.02 -8.20 13.17
C ARG A 378 -11.33 -7.48 13.42
N LYS A 379 -11.80 -6.70 12.44
CA LYS A 379 -13.06 -5.98 12.54
C LYS A 379 -14.25 -6.91 12.74
N ALA A 380 -14.34 -7.97 11.93
CA ALA A 380 -15.39 -8.96 12.04
C ALA A 380 -15.44 -9.64 13.42
N MET A 381 -14.29 -9.93 14.04
CA MET A 381 -14.25 -10.54 15.37
C MET A 381 -14.70 -9.59 16.48
N HIS A 382 -14.34 -8.30 16.40
CA HIS A 382 -14.83 -7.29 17.36
C HIS A 382 -16.34 -7.02 17.17
N GLU A 383 -16.79 -6.79 15.93
CA GLU A 383 -18.21 -6.58 15.64
C GLU A 383 -19.05 -7.82 15.99
N GLY A 384 -18.55 -9.01 15.66
CA GLY A 384 -19.16 -10.31 15.95
C GLY A 384 -19.26 -10.59 17.44
N ARG A 385 -18.22 -10.29 18.23
CA ARG A 385 -18.25 -10.37 19.70
C ARG A 385 -19.39 -9.54 20.26
N ASP A 386 -19.45 -8.27 19.89
CA ASP A 386 -20.43 -7.33 20.46
C ASP A 386 -21.85 -7.70 20.03
N PHE A 387 -22.01 -8.17 18.80
CA PHE A 387 -23.29 -8.60 18.28
C PHE A 387 -23.78 -9.91 18.90
N ALA A 388 -22.90 -10.90 19.07
CA ALA A 388 -23.22 -12.15 19.76
C ALA A 388 -23.66 -11.88 21.21
N ARG A 389 -22.95 -11.01 21.93
CA ARG A 389 -23.34 -10.57 23.28
C ARG A 389 -24.70 -9.88 23.29
N PHE A 390 -24.93 -8.97 22.35
CA PHE A 390 -26.22 -8.29 22.21
C PHE A 390 -27.39 -9.28 22.01
N LEU A 391 -27.16 -10.39 21.31
CA LEU A 391 -28.16 -11.45 21.09
C LEU A 391 -28.20 -12.51 22.19
N GLY A 392 -27.41 -12.37 23.26
CA GLY A 392 -27.36 -13.31 24.38
C GLY A 392 -26.55 -14.59 24.14
N ASP A 393 -25.76 -14.66 23.06
CA ASP A 393 -24.84 -15.76 22.78
C ASP A 393 -23.47 -15.51 23.42
N GLU A 394 -23.43 -15.59 24.76
CA GLU A 394 -22.22 -15.29 25.54
C GLU A 394 -21.05 -16.23 25.23
N GLY A 395 -21.34 -17.48 24.85
CA GLY A 395 -20.31 -18.45 24.46
C GLY A 395 -19.58 -18.04 23.18
N ALA A 396 -20.34 -17.71 22.13
CA ALA A 396 -19.76 -17.19 20.90
C ALA A 396 -19.07 -15.84 21.12
N ALA A 397 -19.66 -14.94 21.92
CA ALA A 397 -19.06 -13.65 22.25
C ALA A 397 -17.69 -13.81 22.93
N ALA A 398 -17.57 -14.69 23.93
CA ALA A 398 -16.30 -14.96 24.60
C ALA A 398 -15.25 -15.55 23.63
N PHE A 399 -15.67 -16.47 22.75
CA PHE A 399 -14.77 -17.07 21.77
C PHE A 399 -14.28 -16.04 20.71
N TYR A 400 -15.18 -15.22 20.18
CA TYR A 400 -14.82 -14.15 19.24
C TYR A 400 -13.92 -13.09 19.89
N ALA A 401 -14.11 -12.79 21.17
CA ALA A 401 -13.21 -11.91 21.93
C ALA A 401 -11.78 -12.48 22.00
N GLN A 402 -11.62 -13.79 22.18
CA GLN A 402 -10.31 -14.43 22.16
C GLN A 402 -9.64 -14.32 20.79
N GLN A 403 -10.38 -14.55 19.70
CA GLN A 403 -9.83 -14.42 18.35
C GLN A 403 -9.51 -12.97 17.98
N ALA A 404 -10.35 -12.01 18.43
CA ALA A 404 -10.09 -10.59 18.29
C ALA A 404 -8.75 -10.20 18.94
N ALA A 405 -8.46 -10.69 20.15
CA ALA A 405 -7.19 -10.43 20.83
C ALA A 405 -5.97 -10.98 20.07
N ASN A 406 -6.09 -12.17 19.45
CA ASN A 406 -5.03 -12.73 18.61
C ASN A 406 -4.77 -11.84 17.37
N LEU A 407 -5.84 -11.35 16.75
CA LEU A 407 -5.76 -10.46 15.59
C LEU A 407 -5.24 -9.05 15.96
N ASP A 408 -5.57 -8.54 17.16
CA ASP A 408 -5.02 -7.30 17.70
C ASP A 408 -3.50 -7.38 17.90
N ALA A 409 -3.00 -8.54 18.35
CA ALA A 409 -1.56 -8.79 18.43
C ALA A 409 -0.95 -8.93 17.02
N ARG A 410 -1.61 -9.66 16.12
CA ARG A 410 -1.12 -9.93 14.78
C ARG A 410 -1.00 -8.69 13.92
N ILE A 411 -2.02 -7.82 13.92
CA ILE A 411 -2.03 -6.65 13.03
C ILE A 411 -0.82 -5.74 13.31
N LYS A 412 -0.33 -5.66 14.55
CA LYS A 412 0.85 -4.87 14.92
C LYS A 412 2.14 -5.33 14.23
N SER A 413 2.25 -6.60 13.81
CA SER A 413 3.44 -7.10 13.09
C SER A 413 3.57 -6.52 11.67
N PHE A 414 2.56 -5.82 11.17
CA PHE A 414 2.63 -5.15 9.88
C PHE A 414 3.35 -3.80 9.94
N TRP A 415 3.68 -3.26 11.11
CA TRP A 415 4.58 -2.11 11.17
C TRP A 415 6.01 -2.53 10.84
N ASN A 416 6.57 -1.97 9.78
CA ASN A 416 7.97 -2.12 9.42
C ASN A 416 8.75 -0.86 9.83
N ALA A 417 9.46 -0.92 10.95
CA ALA A 417 10.19 0.22 11.48
C ALA A 417 11.34 0.69 10.56
N GLY A 418 11.99 -0.23 9.83
CA GLY A 418 13.06 0.10 8.90
C GLY A 418 12.57 0.86 7.67
N ALA A 419 11.43 0.46 7.13
CA ALA A 419 10.76 1.16 6.03
C ALA A 419 9.97 2.39 6.49
N GLN A 420 9.70 2.52 7.80
CA GLN A 420 8.80 3.51 8.38
C GLN A 420 7.40 3.52 7.74
N SER A 421 6.92 2.32 7.41
CA SER A 421 5.61 2.11 6.79
C SER A 421 4.91 0.85 7.34
N ILE A 422 3.60 0.81 7.18
CA ILE A 422 2.83 -0.43 7.24
C ILE A 422 3.22 -1.23 6.00
N GLN A 423 3.58 -2.50 6.19
CA GLN A 423 3.84 -3.43 5.10
C GLN A 423 2.53 -4.11 4.68
N THR A 424 2.40 -4.44 3.41
CA THR A 424 1.19 -5.06 2.85
C THR A 424 1.15 -6.54 3.17
N THR A 425 2.27 -7.21 2.92
CA THR A 425 2.44 -8.65 3.11
C THR A 425 3.66 -8.88 3.99
N LEU A 426 3.50 -9.58 5.11
CA LEU A 426 4.62 -9.88 6.01
C LEU A 426 5.72 -10.65 5.25
N ASN A 427 6.96 -10.17 5.32
CA ASN A 427 8.11 -10.72 4.58
C ASN A 427 7.92 -10.75 3.05
N GLY A 428 7.05 -9.89 2.52
CA GLY A 428 6.74 -9.83 1.10
C GLY A 428 6.60 -8.40 0.60
N ARG A 429 5.51 -8.14 -0.14
CA ARG A 429 5.20 -6.83 -0.70
C ARG A 429 5.13 -5.76 0.40
N LEU A 430 5.90 -4.69 0.23
CA LEU A 430 5.96 -3.59 1.19
C LEU A 430 4.75 -2.65 1.02
N LEU A 431 4.67 -1.92 -0.10
CA LEU A 431 3.65 -0.88 -0.33
C LEU A 431 2.61 -1.33 -1.37
N ASP A 432 1.35 -1.05 -1.06
CA ASP A 432 0.16 -1.45 -1.83
C ASP A 432 -1.03 -0.58 -1.39
N ALA A 433 -1.96 -0.27 -2.29
CA ALA A 433 -3.23 0.37 -1.99
C ALA A 433 -4.15 -0.50 -1.08
N ALA A 434 -3.84 -1.78 -0.93
CA ALA A 434 -4.44 -2.64 0.09
C ALA A 434 -4.26 -2.11 1.52
N ILE A 435 -3.23 -1.29 1.76
CA ILE A 435 -2.99 -0.67 3.06
C ILE A 435 -4.09 0.35 3.39
N PRO A 436 -4.31 1.44 2.62
CA PRO A 436 -5.41 2.36 2.90
C PRO A 436 -6.79 1.69 2.86
N LEU A 437 -6.99 0.67 2.01
CA LEU A 437 -8.20 -0.16 2.05
C LEU A 437 -8.37 -0.85 3.41
N GLY A 438 -7.30 -1.43 3.95
CA GLY A 438 -7.32 -2.10 5.26
C GLY A 438 -7.53 -1.12 6.41
N VAL A 439 -6.92 0.07 6.33
CA VAL A 439 -7.09 1.17 7.28
C VAL A 439 -8.56 1.57 7.36
N VAL A 440 -9.19 1.87 6.23
CA VAL A 440 -10.57 2.38 6.20
C VAL A 440 -11.57 1.27 6.51
N HIS A 441 -11.50 0.14 5.82
CA HIS A 441 -12.51 -0.90 5.94
C HIS A 441 -12.35 -1.72 7.23
N GLY A 442 -11.12 -1.82 7.77
CA GLY A 442 -10.79 -2.47 9.04
C GLY A 442 -10.85 -1.56 10.27
N ASP A 443 -11.17 -0.27 10.13
CA ASP A 443 -11.15 0.67 11.25
C ASP A 443 -12.14 0.28 12.37
N LEU A 444 -11.63 0.23 13.61
CA LEU A 444 -12.39 0.01 14.84
C LEU A 444 -12.57 1.28 15.67
N ASN A 445 -12.02 2.41 15.24
CA ASN A 445 -11.94 3.66 16.01
C ASN A 445 -11.16 3.52 17.32
N ASP A 446 -10.19 2.61 17.38
CA ASP A 446 -9.32 2.38 18.54
C ASP A 446 -7.92 3.00 18.38
N GLY A 447 -7.71 3.73 17.28
CA GLY A 447 -6.49 4.46 16.98
C GLY A 447 -5.39 3.63 16.30
N LEU A 448 -5.41 2.30 16.39
CA LEU A 448 -4.37 1.43 15.85
C LEU A 448 -4.44 1.36 14.32
N PHE A 449 -3.44 1.90 13.63
CA PHE A 449 -3.44 2.07 12.17
C PHE A 449 -4.72 2.74 11.66
N SER A 450 -5.32 3.61 12.48
CA SER A 450 -6.41 4.48 12.06
C SER A 450 -5.94 5.45 10.99
N ALA A 451 -6.87 6.12 10.32
CA ALA A 451 -6.56 7.11 9.28
C ALA A 451 -5.63 8.23 9.77
N SER A 452 -5.76 8.66 11.04
CA SER A 452 -4.92 9.70 11.66
C SER A 452 -3.67 9.17 12.37
N ASP A 453 -3.46 7.85 12.40
CA ASP A 453 -2.24 7.25 12.95
C ASP A 453 -1.02 7.76 12.16
N ASP A 454 0.04 8.16 12.86
CA ASP A 454 1.21 8.74 12.21
C ASP A 454 1.94 7.74 11.31
N ARG A 455 1.86 6.45 11.63
CA ARG A 455 2.34 5.34 10.81
C ARG A 455 1.54 5.21 9.52
N THR A 456 0.23 5.37 9.58
CA THR A 456 -0.65 5.38 8.40
C THR A 456 -0.30 6.55 7.48
N LEU A 457 -0.21 7.77 8.02
CA LEU A 457 0.11 8.97 7.24
C LEU A 457 1.51 8.91 6.60
N SER A 458 2.51 8.40 7.33
CA SER A 458 3.84 8.10 6.78
C SER A 458 3.77 7.11 5.62
N THR A 459 2.93 6.07 5.74
CA THR A 459 2.76 5.04 4.72
C THR A 459 2.08 5.59 3.46
N ILE A 460 1.05 6.42 3.61
CA ILE A 460 0.40 7.10 2.48
C ILE A 460 1.42 7.93 1.70
N TYR A 461 2.22 8.76 2.38
CA TYR A 461 3.28 9.53 1.72
C TYR A 461 4.24 8.64 0.92
N SER A 462 4.72 7.54 1.52
CA SER A 462 5.63 6.62 0.84
C SER A 462 4.98 5.85 -0.33
N LEU A 463 3.68 5.57 -0.25
CA LEU A 463 2.90 4.97 -1.33
C LEU A 463 2.74 5.93 -2.51
N GLU A 464 2.45 7.20 -2.25
CA GLU A 464 2.28 8.19 -3.31
C GLU A 464 3.60 8.58 -3.96
N ASP A 465 4.67 8.74 -3.18
CA ASP A 465 6.00 9.09 -3.69
C ASP A 465 6.54 8.05 -4.69
N GLY A 466 6.27 6.76 -4.47
CA GLY A 466 6.64 5.73 -5.45
C GLY A 466 5.74 5.74 -6.69
N PHE A 467 4.43 5.97 -6.56
CA PHE A 467 3.54 6.04 -7.72
C PHE A 467 3.80 7.24 -8.64
N ILE A 468 4.40 8.32 -8.14
CA ILE A 468 4.93 9.40 -9.00
C ILE A 468 5.94 8.86 -10.01
N ARG A 469 6.79 7.91 -9.60
CA ARG A 469 7.83 7.31 -10.44
C ARG A 469 7.31 6.14 -11.27
N GLU A 470 6.34 5.40 -10.75
CA GLU A 470 5.73 4.26 -11.43
C GLU A 470 4.98 4.70 -12.71
N TYR A 471 4.15 5.76 -12.65
CA TYR A 471 3.31 6.15 -13.78
C TYR A 471 3.79 7.43 -14.45
N THR A 472 4.05 7.37 -15.77
CA THR A 472 4.43 8.56 -16.52
C THR A 472 3.31 9.61 -16.52
N LEU A 473 2.05 9.17 -16.37
CA LEU A 473 0.89 10.04 -16.18
C LEU A 473 1.06 11.03 -15.02
N ASN A 474 1.60 10.57 -13.89
CA ASN A 474 1.81 11.40 -12.69
C ASN A 474 2.87 12.48 -12.89
N GLN A 475 3.80 12.26 -13.82
CA GLN A 475 4.87 13.20 -14.13
C GLN A 475 4.42 14.23 -15.18
N ARG A 476 3.57 13.82 -16.13
CA ARG A 476 3.16 14.67 -17.26
C ARG A 476 1.89 15.47 -16.99
N VAL A 477 0.92 14.91 -16.28
CA VAL A 477 -0.40 15.52 -16.09
C VAL A 477 -0.54 15.97 -14.64
N LYS A 478 0.01 17.15 -14.33
CA LYS A 478 0.03 17.73 -12.97
C LYS A 478 -1.11 18.70 -12.68
N THR A 479 -1.67 19.29 -13.73
CA THR A 479 -2.79 20.22 -13.67
C THR A 479 -3.83 19.82 -14.71
N ASP A 480 -5.07 20.25 -14.51
CA ASP A 480 -6.10 20.15 -15.54
C ASP A 480 -6.01 21.32 -16.55
N ALA A 481 -6.99 21.39 -17.47
CA ALA A 481 -7.07 22.45 -18.48
C ALA A 481 -7.27 23.87 -17.89
N THR A 482 -7.78 23.99 -16.66
CA THR A 482 -7.94 25.28 -15.97
C THR A 482 -6.73 25.67 -15.12
N GLY A 483 -5.67 24.85 -15.11
CA GLY A 483 -4.45 25.08 -14.35
C GLY A 483 -4.53 24.65 -12.88
N LEU A 484 -5.63 24.01 -12.45
CA LEU A 484 -5.79 23.52 -11.09
C LEU A 484 -5.05 22.18 -10.90
N PRO A 485 -4.36 22.00 -9.76
CA PRO A 485 -3.49 20.83 -9.53
C PRO A 485 -4.28 19.53 -9.37
N LEU A 486 -3.66 18.43 -9.80
CA LEU A 486 -4.14 17.06 -9.65
C LEU A 486 -3.18 16.30 -8.73
N SER A 487 -3.70 15.45 -7.85
CA SER A 487 -2.84 14.60 -6.99
C SER A 487 -2.30 13.38 -7.75
N VAL A 488 -1.58 12.51 -7.05
CA VAL A 488 -1.03 11.27 -7.59
C VAL A 488 -2.15 10.30 -7.97
N ALA A 489 -2.06 9.72 -9.18
CA ALA A 489 -2.84 8.57 -9.60
C ALA A 489 -2.26 7.30 -8.97
N ILE A 490 -3.10 6.50 -8.32
CA ILE A 490 -2.69 5.36 -7.50
C ILE A 490 -3.23 4.07 -8.12
N GLY A 491 -2.38 3.06 -8.29
CA GLY A 491 -2.79 1.71 -8.69
C GLY A 491 -2.76 0.74 -7.53
N ARG A 492 -2.70 -0.57 -7.80
CA ARG A 492 -2.65 -1.60 -6.74
C ARG A 492 -1.31 -1.56 -6.01
N TYR A 493 -0.21 -1.83 -6.70
CA TYR A 493 1.15 -1.83 -6.12
C TYR A 493 2.21 -1.55 -7.19
N TYR A 494 3.45 -1.29 -6.77
CA TYR A 494 4.56 -1.02 -7.69
C TYR A 494 4.98 -2.25 -8.48
N GLY A 495 5.31 -2.06 -9.76
CA GLY A 495 5.65 -3.16 -10.65
C GLY A 495 4.48 -4.13 -10.94
N ASP A 496 3.24 -3.71 -10.67
CA ASP A 496 2.06 -4.41 -11.16
C ASP A 496 2.12 -4.54 -12.69
N VAL A 497 1.64 -5.66 -13.20
CA VAL A 497 1.67 -6.03 -14.62
C VAL A 497 0.26 -6.28 -15.18
N TYR A 498 -0.80 -6.20 -14.37
CA TYR A 498 -2.16 -6.35 -14.86
C TYR A 498 -2.69 -5.04 -15.45
N ASP A 499 -2.83 -5.00 -16.76
CA ASP A 499 -3.28 -3.82 -17.51
C ASP A 499 -4.82 -3.69 -17.59
N GLY A 500 -5.58 -4.60 -16.96
CA GLY A 500 -7.06 -4.57 -16.99
C GLY A 500 -7.70 -5.36 -18.13
N SER A 501 -6.94 -5.85 -19.10
CA SER A 501 -7.49 -6.55 -20.28
C SER A 501 -6.71 -7.77 -20.72
N SER A 502 -5.39 -7.70 -20.68
CA SER A 502 -4.49 -8.73 -21.16
C SER A 502 -4.14 -9.70 -20.03
N MET A 503 -3.73 -10.92 -20.39
CA MET A 503 -3.11 -11.82 -19.42
C MET A 503 -1.84 -11.16 -18.86
N PRO A 504 -1.70 -11.03 -17.53
CA PRO A 504 -0.56 -10.37 -16.93
C PRO A 504 0.75 -11.08 -17.29
N MET A 505 1.66 -10.38 -17.97
CA MET A 505 2.95 -10.91 -18.39
C MET A 505 4.06 -9.89 -18.10
N PRO A 506 4.95 -10.16 -17.12
CA PRO A 506 6.10 -9.30 -16.84
C PRO A 506 6.91 -8.96 -18.09
N GLY A 507 7.20 -7.67 -18.27
CA GLY A 507 7.92 -7.16 -19.44
C GLY A 507 7.08 -7.03 -20.72
N LYS A 508 5.79 -7.39 -20.68
CA LYS A 508 4.85 -7.24 -21.81
C LYS A 508 3.64 -6.37 -21.47
N THR A 509 3.07 -6.55 -20.28
CA THR A 509 1.95 -5.76 -19.77
C THR A 509 2.39 -5.01 -18.53
N LEU A 510 1.77 -3.86 -18.30
CA LEU A 510 2.10 -2.94 -17.22
C LEU A 510 0.82 -2.52 -16.52
N GLY A 511 0.83 -2.56 -15.20
CA GLY A 511 -0.31 -2.20 -14.37
C GLY A 511 -0.61 -0.71 -14.44
N ASN A 512 -1.88 -0.35 -14.27
CA ASN A 512 -2.35 1.03 -14.34
C ASN A 512 -2.79 1.58 -13.00
N PRO A 513 -3.01 2.90 -12.90
CA PRO A 513 -3.87 3.50 -11.88
C PRO A 513 -5.28 2.90 -11.85
N TRP A 514 -5.87 2.85 -10.65
CA TRP A 514 -7.23 2.39 -10.39
C TRP A 514 -8.03 3.51 -9.74
N TYR A 515 -9.29 3.67 -10.14
CA TYR A 515 -10.16 4.69 -9.56
C TYR A 515 -10.38 4.46 -8.06
N LEU A 516 -10.65 3.21 -7.66
CA LEU A 516 -10.85 2.87 -6.24
C LEU A 516 -9.59 3.09 -5.40
N CYS A 517 -8.39 2.82 -5.94
CA CYS A 517 -7.14 3.01 -5.21
C CYS A 517 -6.81 4.49 -5.03
N THR A 518 -7.16 5.33 -6.01
CA THR A 518 -7.03 6.79 -5.88
C THR A 518 -8.08 7.35 -4.91
N ALA A 519 -9.30 6.81 -4.93
CA ALA A 519 -10.40 7.24 -4.06
C ALA A 519 -10.14 6.89 -2.59
N ILE A 520 -9.60 5.70 -2.28
CA ILE A 520 -9.36 5.29 -0.90
C ILE A 520 -8.27 6.12 -0.22
N VAL A 521 -7.29 6.64 -0.96
CA VAL A 521 -6.31 7.59 -0.44
C VAL A 521 -6.97 8.92 -0.07
N ALA A 522 -7.89 9.41 -0.91
CA ALA A 522 -8.71 10.58 -0.60
C ALA A 522 -9.55 10.34 0.67
N GLU A 523 -10.26 9.20 0.73
CA GLU A 523 -11.09 8.84 1.88
C GLU A 523 -10.28 8.73 3.17
N THR A 524 -9.13 8.05 3.14
CA THR A 524 -8.22 7.96 4.29
C THR A 524 -7.82 9.35 4.78
N THR A 525 -7.51 10.26 3.86
CA THR A 525 -7.12 11.64 4.20
C THR A 525 -8.28 12.45 4.79
N TYR A 526 -9.50 12.37 4.22
CA TYR A 526 -10.69 13.03 4.82
C TYR A 526 -10.97 12.51 6.24
N ARG A 527 -10.84 11.20 6.44
CA ARG A 527 -11.01 10.56 7.76
C ARG A 527 -9.94 10.99 8.75
N ALA A 528 -8.69 11.14 8.31
CA ALA A 528 -7.60 11.65 9.14
C ALA A 528 -7.89 13.09 9.63
N ALA A 529 -8.27 13.99 8.72
CA ALA A 529 -8.66 15.35 9.06
C ALA A 529 -9.86 15.38 10.02
N THR A 530 -10.88 14.55 9.77
CA THR A 530 -12.05 14.40 10.65
C THR A 530 -11.64 13.95 12.06
N ALA A 531 -10.76 12.96 12.17
CA ALA A 531 -10.27 12.46 13.45
C ALA A 531 -9.50 13.53 14.23
N PHE A 532 -8.68 14.34 13.55
CA PHE A 532 -7.99 15.46 14.17
C PHE A 532 -8.93 16.54 14.70
N ILE A 533 -9.99 16.89 13.95
CA ILE A 533 -11.03 17.82 14.41
C ILE A 533 -11.72 17.27 15.65
N LYS A 534 -12.18 16.01 15.61
CA LYS A 534 -12.85 15.38 16.76
C LYS A 534 -11.95 15.29 17.99
N ALA A 535 -10.65 15.05 17.82
CA ALA A 535 -9.68 15.01 18.91
C ALA A 535 -9.32 16.40 19.47
N GLY A 536 -9.64 17.49 18.75
CA GLY A 536 -9.28 18.85 19.13
C GLY A 536 -7.77 19.13 19.14
N SER A 537 -6.94 18.22 18.61
CA SER A 537 -5.49 18.37 18.56
C SER A 537 -4.83 17.49 17.48
N ILE A 538 -3.65 17.91 17.03
CA ILE A 538 -2.78 17.14 16.12
C ILE A 538 -1.43 16.95 16.79
N LYS A 539 -1.01 15.69 16.98
CA LYS A 539 0.36 15.36 17.36
C LYS A 539 1.20 15.15 16.10
N VAL A 540 2.09 16.09 15.81
CA VAL A 540 3.06 16.00 14.72
C VAL A 540 4.29 15.26 15.24
N THR A 541 4.61 14.14 14.61
CA THR A 541 5.75 13.26 14.91
C THR A 541 6.69 13.19 13.70
N ALA A 542 7.87 12.61 13.87
CA ALA A 542 8.79 12.37 12.75
C ALA A 542 8.15 11.56 11.60
N LEU A 543 7.16 10.72 11.90
CA LEU A 543 6.48 9.87 10.89
C LEU A 543 5.51 10.69 10.04
N ASN A 544 4.52 11.34 10.65
CA ASN A 544 3.53 12.10 9.88
C ASN A 544 4.06 13.43 9.33
N GLN A 545 5.21 13.92 9.80
CA GLN A 545 5.96 15.00 9.13
C GLN A 545 6.32 14.65 7.69
N ARG A 546 6.46 13.36 7.34
CA ARG A 546 6.70 12.95 5.95
C ARG A 546 5.55 13.38 5.04
N LEU A 547 4.31 13.16 5.46
CA LEU A 547 3.15 13.65 4.73
C LEU A 547 3.00 15.17 4.85
N PHE A 548 3.08 15.73 6.06
CA PHE A 548 2.82 17.16 6.26
C PHE A 548 3.85 18.05 5.58
N ASN A 549 5.13 17.74 5.71
CA ASN A 549 6.21 18.56 5.15
C ASN A 549 6.73 18.03 3.80
N GLY A 550 6.31 16.84 3.39
CA GLY A 550 6.70 16.24 2.12
C GLY A 550 6.29 17.12 0.92
N PRO A 551 7.07 17.12 -0.17
CA PRO A 551 6.78 17.93 -1.34
C PRO A 551 5.50 17.47 -2.03
N GLN A 552 4.74 18.44 -2.55
CA GLN A 552 3.62 18.16 -3.44
C GLN A 552 4.12 17.47 -4.73
N PRO A 553 3.38 16.52 -5.31
CA PRO A 553 2.00 16.16 -4.96
C PRO A 553 1.85 15.06 -3.89
N ALA A 554 2.92 14.38 -3.44
CA ALA A 554 2.82 13.27 -2.47
C ALA A 554 2.72 13.72 -1.00
N GLY A 555 3.07 14.97 -0.69
CA GLY A 555 2.92 15.57 0.64
C GLY A 555 2.25 16.94 0.58
N LEU A 556 1.98 17.52 1.75
CA LEU A 556 1.25 18.78 1.87
C LEU A 556 2.11 20.01 1.59
N GLY A 557 3.45 19.89 1.56
CA GLY A 557 4.37 21.01 1.34
C GLY A 557 4.35 22.04 2.48
N LEU A 558 4.01 21.61 3.69
CA LEU A 558 4.06 22.45 4.88
C LEU A 558 5.48 22.52 5.45
N ASN A 559 5.65 23.34 6.48
CA ASN A 559 6.85 23.37 7.31
C ASN A 559 6.42 23.42 8.78
N VAL A 560 5.86 22.31 9.27
CA VAL A 560 5.39 22.17 10.65
C VAL A 560 6.38 21.37 11.48
N ALA A 561 6.77 21.90 12.64
CA ALA A 561 7.67 21.25 13.58
C ALA A 561 6.97 20.12 14.35
N GLN A 562 7.74 19.20 14.94
CA GLN A 562 7.18 18.19 15.84
C GLN A 562 6.62 18.88 17.08
N GLY A 563 5.49 18.38 17.58
CA GLY A 563 4.77 19.01 18.67
C GLY A 563 3.31 18.59 18.71
N THR A 564 2.56 19.13 19.66
CA THR A 564 1.11 18.95 19.72
C THR A 564 0.45 20.31 19.51
N TYR A 565 -0.40 20.39 18.50
CA TYR A 565 -1.08 21.61 18.10
C TYR A 565 -2.56 21.49 18.47
N ALA A 566 -3.04 22.37 19.34
CA ALA A 566 -4.45 22.44 19.71
C ALA A 566 -5.29 23.03 18.56
N SER A 567 -6.59 22.74 18.55
CA SER A 567 -7.53 23.19 17.50
C SER A 567 -7.57 24.71 17.29
N THR A 568 -7.19 25.48 18.31
CA THR A 568 -7.11 26.95 18.25
C THR A 568 -5.88 27.48 17.52
N SER A 569 -4.83 26.65 17.36
CA SER A 569 -3.56 27.07 16.75
C SER A 569 -3.67 27.29 15.23
N PRO A 570 -2.88 28.22 14.67
CA PRO A 570 -2.78 28.41 13.22
C PRO A 570 -2.30 27.14 12.49
N GLU A 571 -1.36 26.40 13.07
CA GLU A 571 -0.80 25.18 12.49
C GLU A 571 -1.85 24.09 12.37
N PHE A 572 -2.68 23.89 13.40
CA PHE A 572 -3.79 22.94 13.34
C PHE A 572 -4.73 23.26 12.17
N LYS A 573 -5.20 24.51 12.09
CA LYS A 573 -6.13 24.96 11.05
C LYS A 573 -5.51 24.79 9.66
N ARG A 574 -4.22 25.09 9.51
CA ARG A 574 -3.48 24.93 8.26
C ARG A 574 -3.34 23.45 7.87
N ILE A 575 -3.00 22.56 8.80
CA ILE A 575 -2.88 21.12 8.52
C ILE A 575 -4.24 20.54 8.07
N VAL A 576 -5.32 20.84 8.80
CA VAL A 576 -6.67 20.35 8.45
C VAL A 576 -7.13 20.88 7.09
N SER A 577 -6.91 22.17 6.83
CA SER A 577 -7.24 22.78 5.53
C SER A 577 -6.46 22.13 4.39
N GLU A 578 -5.15 21.90 4.57
CA GLU A 578 -4.33 21.29 3.51
C GLU A 578 -4.60 19.79 3.34
N LEU A 579 -4.95 19.05 4.40
CA LEU A 579 -5.43 17.66 4.27
C LEU A 579 -6.73 17.60 3.46
N THR A 580 -7.65 18.55 3.69
CA THR A 580 -8.90 18.64 2.93
C THR A 580 -8.61 18.90 1.45
N THR A 581 -7.77 19.90 1.16
CA THR A 581 -7.33 20.23 -0.21
C THR A 581 -6.57 19.06 -0.84
N TYR A 582 -5.73 18.35 -0.10
CA TYR A 582 -4.98 17.19 -0.61
C TYR A 582 -5.91 16.05 -1.05
N ALA A 583 -6.91 15.73 -0.24
CA ALA A 583 -7.90 14.72 -0.55
C ALA A 583 -8.78 15.14 -1.76
N ASP A 584 -9.20 16.41 -1.82
CA ASP A 584 -9.96 16.95 -2.95
C ASP A 584 -9.16 16.84 -4.28
N LYS A 585 -7.82 16.95 -4.26
CA LYS A 585 -6.95 16.75 -5.45
C LYS A 585 -6.93 15.31 -5.96
N HIS A 586 -7.17 14.33 -5.11
CA HIS A 586 -7.32 12.93 -5.53
C HIS A 586 -8.67 12.69 -6.20
N ILE A 587 -9.75 13.26 -5.65
CA ILE A 587 -11.06 13.23 -6.32
C ILE A 587 -11.00 13.96 -7.66
N ARG A 588 -10.25 15.07 -7.74
CA ARG A 588 -10.01 15.78 -9.00
C ARG A 588 -9.28 14.92 -10.02
N ARG A 589 -8.27 14.14 -9.59
CA ARG A 589 -7.57 13.17 -10.46
C ARG A 589 -8.57 12.18 -11.07
N ILE A 590 -9.47 11.63 -10.27
CA ILE A 590 -10.52 10.72 -10.74
C ILE A 590 -11.47 11.43 -11.70
N LYS A 591 -11.96 12.62 -11.33
CA LYS A 591 -12.82 13.45 -12.20
C LYS A 591 -12.18 13.70 -13.57
N PHE A 592 -10.88 13.98 -13.62
CA PHE A 592 -10.17 14.33 -14.84
C PHE A 592 -10.02 13.14 -15.80
N HIS A 593 -9.81 11.92 -15.26
CA HIS A 593 -9.63 10.70 -16.06
C HIS A 593 -10.89 9.85 -16.20
N GLY A 594 -11.95 10.18 -15.46
CA GLY A 594 -13.23 9.49 -15.51
C GLY A 594 -13.90 9.63 -16.87
N ALA A 595 -14.64 8.59 -17.27
CA ALA A 595 -15.37 8.61 -18.53
C ALA A 595 -16.60 9.53 -18.44
N ALA A 596 -17.18 9.82 -19.61
CA ALA A 596 -18.40 10.63 -19.71
C ALA A 596 -19.52 10.07 -18.83
N ASN A 597 -20.46 10.93 -18.41
CA ASN A 597 -21.62 10.55 -17.59
C ASN A 597 -21.25 9.78 -16.31
N PHE A 598 -20.09 10.07 -15.72
CA PHE A 598 -19.64 9.48 -14.46
C PHE A 598 -19.38 7.97 -14.51
N HIS A 599 -19.23 7.39 -15.71
CA HIS A 599 -18.83 5.99 -15.83
C HIS A 599 -17.39 5.81 -15.34
N LEU A 600 -17.18 4.78 -14.52
CA LEU A 600 -15.87 4.43 -13.96
C LEU A 600 -15.55 2.97 -14.30
N ASN A 601 -14.51 2.79 -15.11
CA ASN A 601 -13.91 1.49 -15.33
C ASN A 601 -13.20 0.99 -14.05
N GLU A 602 -12.55 -0.16 -14.16
CA GLU A 602 -11.59 -0.61 -13.16
C GLU A 602 -10.35 0.31 -13.10
N GLN A 603 -9.81 0.67 -14.28
CA GLN A 603 -8.52 1.35 -14.41
C GLN A 603 -8.60 2.58 -15.32
N TYR A 604 -7.54 3.37 -15.31
CA TYR A 604 -7.24 4.34 -16.35
C TYR A 604 -5.76 4.29 -16.70
N ASN A 605 -5.44 4.32 -17.98
CA ASN A 605 -4.13 3.99 -18.53
C ASN A 605 -3.00 4.82 -17.89
N ARG A 606 -1.92 4.15 -17.50
CA ARG A 606 -0.75 4.74 -16.79
C ARG A 606 0.00 5.81 -17.58
N ASP A 607 -0.24 5.93 -18.88
CA ASP A 607 0.40 6.89 -19.76
C ASP A 607 -0.60 7.90 -20.34
N THR A 608 -1.73 7.45 -20.87
CA THR A 608 -2.69 8.35 -21.54
C THR A 608 -3.74 8.90 -20.61
N GLY A 609 -4.04 8.21 -19.51
CA GLY A 609 -5.14 8.55 -18.61
C GLY A 609 -6.53 8.15 -19.13
N PHE A 610 -6.63 7.49 -20.29
CA PHE A 610 -7.92 7.00 -20.78
C PHE A 610 -8.42 5.82 -19.94
N ALA A 611 -9.74 5.75 -19.73
CA ALA A 611 -10.38 4.63 -19.05
C ALA A 611 -10.01 3.29 -19.72
N GLN A 612 -9.71 2.29 -18.89
CA GLN A 612 -9.19 0.99 -19.32
C GLN A 612 -9.66 -0.13 -18.38
N GLY A 613 -9.71 -1.36 -18.89
CA GLY A 613 -10.22 -2.52 -18.16
C GLY A 613 -11.74 -2.58 -18.17
N VAL A 614 -12.31 -3.38 -17.27
CA VAL A 614 -13.76 -3.63 -17.24
C VAL A 614 -14.56 -2.35 -17.00
N ASN A 615 -15.75 -2.28 -17.62
CA ASN A 615 -16.65 -1.13 -17.51
C ASN A 615 -17.46 -1.20 -16.21
N ASP A 616 -17.80 -0.03 -15.65
CA ASP A 616 -18.71 0.10 -14.52
C ASP A 616 -18.37 -0.81 -13.34
N LEU A 617 -17.11 -0.80 -12.91
CA LEU A 617 -16.69 -1.58 -11.75
C LEU A 617 -17.46 -1.10 -10.51
N THR A 618 -18.27 -1.97 -9.93
CA THR A 618 -19.17 -1.63 -8.82
C THR A 618 -18.40 -1.08 -7.61
N TRP A 619 -17.19 -1.60 -7.36
CA TRP A 619 -16.32 -1.13 -6.29
C TRP A 619 -15.78 0.29 -6.56
N SER A 620 -15.53 0.69 -7.81
CA SER A 620 -15.16 2.07 -8.14
C SER A 620 -16.26 3.07 -7.72
N TYR A 621 -17.53 2.72 -7.96
CA TYR A 621 -18.66 3.55 -7.49
C TYR A 621 -18.78 3.57 -5.97
N ALA A 622 -18.63 2.41 -5.32
CA ALA A 622 -18.65 2.30 -3.87
C ALA A 622 -17.58 3.20 -3.23
N ALA A 623 -16.35 3.18 -3.76
CA ALA A 623 -15.23 3.99 -3.29
C ALA A 623 -15.48 5.50 -3.45
N MET A 624 -16.10 5.93 -4.55
CA MET A 624 -16.45 7.34 -4.75
C MET A 624 -17.54 7.82 -3.79
N LEU A 625 -18.54 6.97 -3.55
CA LEU A 625 -19.64 7.27 -2.62
C LEU A 625 -19.16 7.30 -1.17
N SER A 626 -18.27 6.38 -0.76
CA SER A 626 -17.68 6.37 0.58
C SER A 626 -16.73 7.55 0.81
N ALA A 627 -15.90 7.90 -0.19
CA ALA A 627 -15.05 9.08 -0.14
C ALA A 627 -15.87 10.38 -0.01
N ASN A 628 -16.98 10.50 -0.76
CA ASN A 628 -17.89 11.63 -0.60
C ASN A 628 -18.51 11.69 0.79
N ALA A 629 -18.95 10.56 1.35
CA ALA A 629 -19.51 10.51 2.70
C ALA A 629 -18.50 10.99 3.76
N ALA A 630 -17.24 10.54 3.67
CA ALA A 630 -16.16 11.00 4.55
C ALA A 630 -15.88 12.51 4.39
N ARG A 631 -15.97 13.02 3.15
CA ARG A 631 -15.82 14.45 2.86
C ARG A 631 -16.95 15.30 3.43
N GLU A 632 -18.19 14.87 3.30
CA GLU A 632 -19.34 15.60 3.86
C GLU A 632 -19.33 15.60 5.39
N GLU A 633 -18.87 14.51 6.03
CA GLU A 633 -18.64 14.48 7.48
C GLU A 633 -17.58 15.52 7.89
N LEU A 634 -16.45 15.59 7.18
CA LEU A 634 -15.42 16.58 7.43
C LEU A 634 -15.95 18.02 7.30
N LYS A 635 -16.72 18.29 6.24
CA LYS A 635 -17.34 19.60 6.01
C LYS A 635 -18.30 19.98 7.13
N ALA A 636 -19.13 19.05 7.58
CA ALA A 636 -20.09 19.30 8.66
C ALA A 636 -19.42 19.67 10.00
N LEU A 637 -18.19 19.21 10.22
CA LEU A 637 -17.40 19.53 11.42
C LEU A 637 -16.53 20.79 11.28
N SER A 638 -16.32 21.25 10.05
CA SER A 638 -15.44 22.40 9.73
C SER A 638 -16.22 23.68 9.41
N ALA A 639 -17.53 23.58 9.22
CA ALA A 639 -18.47 24.70 9.10
C ALA A 639 -18.74 25.31 10.49
#